data_AF-A0A0H4VDL6-F1
#
_entry.id   AF-A0A0H4VDL6-F1
#
_cell.length_a   1.000
_cell.length_b   1.000
_cell.length_c   1.000
_cell.angle_alpha   90.00
_cell.angle_beta   90.00
_cell.angle_gamma   90.00
#
_symmetry.space_group_name_H-M   'P 1'
#
loop_
_entity.id
_entity.type
_entity.pdbx_description
1 polymer ?
#
loop_
_entity_poly.entity_id
_entity_poly.type
_entity_poly.pdbx_seq_one_letter_code
_entity_poly.pdbx_strand_id
1 'polypeptide(L)'
;MEENQGVTSCLGEYESCKVLEELHVSWHLHAASLAITCRDQELAARLFAEAKTPDLCNLEHRSEEVADAVRFLVRYCIIAAQLGESPPQPNLPNEYLFRAIQNHAVRLGTLIGNLRRGGADAKVGVSAQIKSSLEFIAGAVADRRDDVLLGYRVRKADEPIFDAICEITKLEPNAAPDFAKVFENCHQSPVCAFRASLPIIRKFTETMFDFDGDAAAAGARLEGSRRNIDEARSPQEAIDGLAELAIAFGTIGLSERARELLHEMREMSLGSYAAAKKDGQYLLWADLLRLANRADPTHAAERSFMMLRLVAGVDDSDAHDQAWRISKTVLVEAIASGQEEAWDAFDWAKTSGVWHWDALVDAVARGMLRRRPDLVVPITITWTTLCLPYYDEVYNSVTRFGEFLRELASSTPEARLADVERIIVAGIERDAKSELRSRLLRVFRDALADRGALSPLVSAAIDRWNAEPAFDTGYQSDEKVLPDYFHLQSFEDVEQAVALERERREAQTSVHYGNSVNSTLAKRIGRIILEQPWSEVHAFAARNPQLVRDRPVKEALAKAAIAAGQVDYAKSVLPTEMPEREGWGGWASRDTLEYHKARHLMGIADAHEGARDDFVRDLSEGGYGTGSALYSIDEIYPMLYRDIDWPALWDRLAEQIEGYRDYQKIKPIARNDGMARDDVDLLTRLFLEAATFGVSDPREQATSGLIELIRAGAPDLFFRTCSQLLEGKGHEVQLGARLLFEARDDQAVETKFRHDLEKLTAHEDACVAAIGEILGDVWGTGAHMAAAELPALYSLKLPPLKETSGRSLRDEESLGPVIDDPVAWTEGFDQWLEMLSRFSEVSVSTLRRRVAQLINKWGGVEKYGAKAAKELQDSLSPLGLLLPFVRPHIGICLRALHVVVGELWRASLLSDMEVDILLHQLTGAPVLPPHVPQLPLPIDIDWPIFPEDTWSTDGKDWMQAQDMKRNCISPAVVGEWARLLMYKSNSFYTEEMFVTRGIDDGAIEDLDEAIGTLPIAHWAAGGMMTDLEREGESAGIVNLRISLVGNCSEVIIFHPLLAQNLGWQISADDPFTFVDRDGTLMATTRFWRDGWQQEMKHARVFRWAEGQRVELTEAGKSQVERLGGLPKPTMARWRNFKPSSSGPELRSHWRSDVGESSTASPFGSPS
;
A
#
# COMPACT_ATOMS: atom_id res chain seq x y z
N MET A 1 45.74 39.76 31.97
CA MET A 1 46.22 41.00 31.30
C MET A 1 46.87 40.68 29.97
N GLU A 2 47.68 39.61 29.85
CA GLU A 2 48.25 39.16 28.56
C GLU A 2 47.19 38.64 27.57
N GLU A 3 46.13 37.95 28.01
CA GLU A 3 45.01 37.52 27.13
C GLU A 3 44.26 38.68 26.48
N ASN A 4 44.00 39.77 27.22
CA ASN A 4 43.27 40.92 26.68
C ASN A 4 44.07 41.68 25.61
N GLN A 5 45.41 41.63 25.65
CA GLN A 5 46.29 42.26 24.64
C GLN A 5 46.32 41.49 23.31
N GLY A 6 46.27 40.15 23.35
CA GLY A 6 46.17 39.33 22.14
C GLY A 6 44.83 39.54 21.40
N VAL A 7 43.72 39.62 22.14
CA VAL A 7 42.39 39.84 21.57
C VAL A 7 42.25 41.24 20.96
N THR A 8 42.80 42.29 21.60
CA THR A 8 42.80 43.65 21.01
C THR A 8 43.67 43.75 19.76
N SER A 9 44.80 43.03 19.69
CA SER A 9 45.62 42.94 18.47
C SER A 9 44.87 42.30 17.31
N CYS A 10 44.19 41.16 17.54
CA CYS A 10 43.37 40.50 16.53
C CYS A 10 42.18 41.34 16.07
N LEU A 11 41.55 42.11 16.97
CA LEU A 11 40.45 43.02 16.62
C LEU A 11 40.93 44.22 15.79
N GLY A 12 42.14 44.73 16.05
CA GLY A 12 42.77 45.77 15.24
C GLY A 12 43.19 45.27 13.85
N GLU A 13 43.67 44.02 13.74
CA GLU A 13 43.92 43.36 12.45
C GLU A 13 42.62 43.13 11.68
N TYR A 14 41.56 42.69 12.36
CA TYR A 14 40.22 42.54 11.80
C TYR A 14 39.72 43.86 11.21
N GLU A 15 39.76 44.97 11.96
CA GLU A 15 39.35 46.32 11.51
C GLU A 15 40.16 46.82 10.30
N SER A 16 41.41 46.37 10.13
CA SER A 16 42.29 46.77 9.03
C SER A 16 42.14 45.97 7.73
N CYS A 17 41.29 44.92 7.73
CA CYS A 17 41.16 43.98 6.63
C CYS A 17 40.27 44.54 5.49
N LYS A 18 40.79 44.65 4.27
CA LYS A 18 40.09 45.26 3.11
C LYS A 18 38.87 44.48 2.58
N VAL A 19 38.57 43.32 3.15
CA VAL A 19 37.49 42.39 2.72
C VAL A 19 36.33 42.37 3.73
N LEU A 20 36.33 43.28 4.72
CA LEU A 20 35.30 43.36 5.77
C LEU A 20 33.86 43.53 5.25
N GLU A 21 33.69 44.15 4.08
CA GLU A 21 32.39 44.36 3.44
C GLU A 21 31.76 43.05 2.90
N GLU A 22 32.57 42.00 2.68
CA GLU A 22 32.11 40.68 2.17
C GLU A 22 31.77 39.69 3.29
N LEU A 23 32.09 39.99 4.55
CA LEU A 23 31.83 39.11 5.69
C LEU A 23 30.39 39.22 6.19
N HIS A 24 29.83 38.09 6.64
CA HIS A 24 28.48 38.06 7.21
C HIS A 24 28.37 38.97 8.45
N VAL A 25 27.28 39.72 8.57
CA VAL A 25 27.07 40.79 9.57
C VAL A 25 27.22 40.30 11.03
N SER A 26 27.06 39.00 11.28
CA SER A 26 27.32 38.36 12.58
C SER A 26 28.75 38.50 13.09
N TRP A 27 29.73 38.61 12.20
CA TRP A 27 31.13 38.78 12.58
C TRP A 27 31.41 40.17 13.16
N HIS A 28 30.78 41.21 12.60
CA HIS A 28 30.89 42.58 13.12
C HIS A 28 30.28 42.71 14.52
N LEU A 29 29.13 42.08 14.77
CA LEU A 29 28.54 42.03 16.11
C LEU A 29 29.38 41.20 17.09
N HIS A 30 30.00 40.10 16.64
CA HIS A 30 30.88 39.31 17.50
C HIS A 30 32.13 40.12 17.89
N ALA A 31 32.76 40.80 16.92
CA ALA A 31 33.92 41.66 17.14
C ALA A 31 33.59 42.84 18.06
N ALA A 32 32.45 43.51 17.85
CA ALA A 32 31.97 44.58 18.75
C ALA A 32 31.73 44.07 20.19
N SER A 33 31.15 42.88 20.35
CA SER A 33 30.96 42.24 21.66
C SER A 33 32.28 41.94 22.38
N LEU A 34 33.30 41.48 21.64
CA LEU A 34 34.65 41.24 22.19
C LEU A 34 35.34 42.54 22.58
N ALA A 35 35.20 43.60 21.78
CA ALA A 35 35.73 44.93 22.08
C ALA A 35 35.10 45.54 23.35
N ILE A 36 33.78 45.39 23.54
CA ILE A 36 33.08 45.76 24.79
C ILE A 36 33.67 45.00 25.99
N THR A 37 33.91 43.70 25.84
CA THR A 37 34.49 42.84 26.91
C THR A 37 35.92 43.27 27.26
N CYS A 38 36.69 43.69 26.25
CA CYS A 38 38.04 44.26 26.42
C CYS A 38 38.04 45.70 26.96
N ARG A 39 36.85 46.28 27.22
CA ARG A 39 36.63 47.68 27.66
C ARG A 39 37.06 48.74 26.66
N ASP A 40 37.15 48.40 25.37
CA ASP A 40 37.40 49.35 24.29
C ASP A 40 36.07 49.75 23.61
N GLN A 41 35.41 50.74 24.21
CA GLN A 41 34.10 51.23 23.76
C GLN A 41 34.18 51.94 22.40
N GLU A 42 35.31 52.54 22.07
CA GLU A 42 35.50 53.28 20.82
C GLU A 42 35.65 52.33 19.64
N LEU A 43 36.47 51.28 19.80
CA LEU A 43 36.59 50.20 18.82
C LEU A 43 35.26 49.44 18.67
N ALA A 44 34.55 49.16 19.77
CA ALA A 44 33.25 48.52 19.72
C ALA A 44 32.21 49.34 18.94
N ALA A 45 32.18 50.66 19.11
CA ALA A 45 31.28 51.55 18.39
C ALA A 45 31.58 51.58 16.87
N ARG A 46 32.86 51.59 16.49
CA ARG A 46 33.26 51.55 15.07
C ARG A 46 32.89 50.23 14.40
N LEU A 47 33.16 49.10 15.06
CA LEU A 47 32.79 47.78 14.55
C LEU A 47 31.27 47.55 14.52
N PHE A 48 30.53 48.14 15.47
CA PHE A 48 29.07 48.07 15.49
C PHE A 48 28.41 48.92 14.41
N ALA A 49 29.01 50.04 14.00
CA ALA A 49 28.48 50.91 12.94
C ALA A 49 28.36 50.21 11.58
N GLU A 50 29.19 49.18 11.33
CA GLU A 50 29.14 48.34 10.13
C GLU A 50 28.06 47.25 10.20
N ALA A 51 27.42 47.04 11.36
CA ALA A 51 26.37 46.05 11.52
C ALA A 51 25.00 46.60 11.08
N LYS A 52 24.32 45.90 10.15
CA LYS A 52 22.95 46.23 9.76
C LYS A 52 21.95 45.76 10.81
N THR A 53 20.94 46.58 11.10
CA THR A 53 19.81 46.21 11.96
C THR A 53 19.07 44.99 11.39
N PRO A 54 19.02 43.85 12.09
CA PRO A 54 18.25 42.70 11.65
C PRO A 54 16.75 42.89 11.85
N ASP A 55 15.95 42.23 11.01
CA ASP A 55 14.50 42.13 11.15
C ASP A 55 14.03 40.69 10.84
N LEU A 56 12.76 40.40 11.11
CA LEU A 56 12.16 39.08 10.87
C LEU A 56 11.27 39.06 9.61
N CYS A 57 11.45 39.99 8.68
CA CYS A 57 10.64 40.05 7.46
C CYS A 57 10.95 38.88 6.50
N ASN A 58 9.92 38.36 5.81
CA ASN A 58 10.02 37.25 4.85
C ASN A 58 10.41 35.88 5.44
N LEU A 59 10.38 35.74 6.77
CA LEU A 59 10.66 34.47 7.45
C LEU A 59 9.40 33.62 7.64
N GLU A 60 8.23 34.11 7.23
CA GLU A 60 6.94 33.42 7.36
C GLU A 60 6.91 32.08 6.61
N HIS A 61 7.80 31.88 5.64
CA HIS A 61 7.94 30.64 4.85
C HIS A 61 9.27 29.89 5.07
N ARG A 62 10.17 30.38 5.95
CA ARG A 62 11.55 29.85 6.11
C ARG A 62 11.82 29.38 7.54
N SER A 63 11.47 28.13 7.82
CA SER A 63 11.39 27.61 9.20
C SER A 63 12.73 27.51 9.92
N GLU A 64 13.79 27.12 9.22
CA GLU A 64 15.13 26.89 9.81
C GLU A 64 15.88 28.20 10.13
N GLU A 65 15.47 29.34 9.54
CA GLU A 65 16.16 30.63 9.71
C GLU A 65 15.62 31.45 10.91
N VAL A 66 14.44 31.09 11.45
CA VAL A 66 13.73 31.90 12.47
C VAL A 66 14.51 32.00 13.78
N ALA A 67 15.01 30.88 14.31
CA ALA A 67 15.68 30.86 15.61
C ALA A 67 16.96 31.70 15.60
N ASP A 68 17.77 31.56 14.55
CA ASP A 68 19.02 32.32 14.37
C ASP A 68 18.75 33.81 14.17
N ALA A 69 17.71 34.17 13.40
CA ALA A 69 17.33 35.55 13.20
C ALA A 69 16.90 36.22 14.53
N VAL A 70 16.15 35.51 15.38
CA VAL A 70 15.77 36.02 16.72
C VAL A 70 17.00 36.17 17.62
N ARG A 71 17.90 35.18 17.67
CA ARG A 71 19.16 35.28 18.45
C ARG A 71 20.01 36.45 17.97
N PHE A 72 20.11 36.64 16.66
CA PHE A 72 20.86 37.72 16.06
C PHE A 72 20.27 39.09 16.41
N LEU A 73 18.94 39.24 16.37
CA LEU A 73 18.25 40.46 16.77
C LEU A 73 18.42 40.78 18.26
N VAL A 74 18.26 39.79 19.15
CA VAL A 74 18.50 39.97 20.59
C VAL A 74 19.94 40.43 20.82
N ARG A 75 20.93 39.79 20.20
CA ARG A 75 22.35 40.13 20.34
C ARG A 75 22.66 41.54 19.83
N TYR A 76 22.09 41.94 18.69
CA TYR A 76 22.21 43.30 18.16
C TYR A 76 21.72 44.34 19.18
N CYS A 77 20.53 44.11 19.77
CA CYS A 77 19.94 45.02 20.73
C CYS A 77 20.74 45.11 22.05
N ILE A 78 21.34 44.00 22.50
CA ILE A 78 22.24 43.98 23.67
C ILE A 78 23.43 44.92 23.44
N ILE A 79 24.12 44.76 22.31
CA ILE A 79 25.32 45.54 21.99
C ILE A 79 24.97 47.02 21.81
N ALA A 80 23.88 47.33 21.09
CA ALA A 80 23.38 48.69 20.92
C ALA A 80 23.16 49.40 22.28
N ALA A 81 22.45 48.73 23.20
CA ALA A 81 22.16 49.28 24.51
C ALA A 81 23.41 49.42 25.40
N GLN A 82 24.39 48.51 25.30
CA GLN A 82 25.67 48.60 26.00
C GLN A 82 26.51 49.80 25.53
N LEU A 83 26.49 50.11 24.23
CA LEU A 83 27.12 51.29 23.64
C LEU A 83 26.35 52.59 23.92
N GLY A 84 25.11 52.47 24.40
CA GLY A 84 24.25 53.60 24.72
C GLY A 84 23.49 54.20 23.55
N GLU A 85 23.37 53.44 22.47
CA GLU A 85 22.53 53.77 21.31
C GLU A 85 21.03 53.64 21.65
N SER A 86 20.19 54.30 20.86
CA SER A 86 18.73 54.16 21.00
C SER A 86 18.27 52.76 20.55
N PRO A 87 17.15 52.23 21.10
CA PRO A 87 16.62 50.94 20.67
C PRO A 87 16.36 50.93 19.17
N PRO A 88 16.78 49.87 18.45
CA PRO A 88 16.60 49.81 17.01
C PRO A 88 15.12 49.75 16.62
N GLN A 89 14.79 50.33 15.46
CA GLN A 89 13.46 50.23 14.83
C GLN A 89 13.55 49.40 13.55
N PRO A 90 13.60 48.06 13.65
CA PRO A 90 13.61 47.17 12.48
C PRO A 90 12.30 47.25 11.68
N ASN A 91 12.35 46.87 10.40
CA ASN A 91 11.15 46.77 9.56
C ASN A 91 10.16 45.78 10.16
N LEU A 92 8.85 46.05 10.04
CA LEU A 92 7.82 45.20 10.63
C LEU A 92 7.45 44.05 9.69
N PRO A 93 7.48 42.79 10.16
CA PRO A 93 6.92 41.66 9.42
C PRO A 93 5.45 41.86 9.07
N ASN A 94 4.99 41.22 7.99
CA ASN A 94 3.57 41.29 7.63
C ASN A 94 2.73 40.50 8.63
N GLU A 95 3.22 39.34 9.08
CA GLU A 95 2.47 38.50 9.99
C GLU A 95 2.53 39.00 11.46
N TYR A 96 1.37 39.02 12.13
CA TYR A 96 1.26 39.64 13.46
C TYR A 96 2.06 38.92 14.56
N LEU A 97 2.19 37.59 14.50
CA LEU A 97 2.99 36.83 15.47
C LEU A 97 4.48 37.12 15.30
N PHE A 98 4.98 37.23 14.07
CA PHE A 98 6.35 37.62 13.80
C PHE A 98 6.63 39.06 14.24
N ARG A 99 5.66 39.98 14.10
CA ARG A 99 5.75 41.33 14.70
C ARG A 99 5.85 41.26 16.23
N ALA A 100 5.06 40.41 16.87
CA ALA A 100 5.09 40.24 18.33
C ALA A 100 6.44 39.64 18.79
N ILE A 101 6.93 38.57 18.13
CA ILE A 101 8.26 37.98 18.37
C ILE A 101 9.35 39.07 18.28
N GLN A 102 9.36 39.84 17.20
CA GLN A 102 10.34 40.90 16.98
C GLN A 102 10.30 41.94 18.10
N ASN A 103 9.10 42.36 18.52
CA ASN A 103 8.92 43.32 19.61
C ASN A 103 9.44 42.77 20.95
N HIS A 104 9.19 41.50 21.26
CA HIS A 104 9.72 40.86 22.47
C HIS A 104 11.25 40.74 22.42
N ALA A 105 11.83 40.30 21.28
CA ALA A 105 13.27 40.20 21.09
C ALA A 105 13.98 41.55 21.28
N VAL A 106 13.46 42.64 20.69
CA VAL A 106 14.01 44.00 20.85
C VAL A 106 13.94 44.46 22.31
N ARG A 107 12.81 44.27 22.99
CA ARG A 107 12.63 44.68 24.39
C ARG A 107 13.55 43.92 25.33
N LEU A 108 13.66 42.60 25.16
CA LEU A 108 14.50 41.75 26.00
C LEU A 108 15.99 42.06 25.78
N GLY A 109 16.45 42.15 24.53
CA GLY A 109 17.85 42.47 24.23
C GLY A 109 18.27 43.85 24.72
N THR A 110 17.40 44.86 24.55
CA THR A 110 17.65 46.22 25.07
C THR A 110 17.74 46.23 26.60
N LEU A 111 16.85 45.49 27.28
CA LEU A 111 16.86 45.39 28.73
C LEU A 111 18.14 44.73 29.25
N ILE A 112 18.58 43.63 28.64
CA ILE A 112 19.85 42.95 28.97
C ILE A 112 21.03 43.90 28.82
N GLY A 113 21.13 44.64 27.70
CA GLY A 113 22.23 45.57 27.47
C GLY A 113 22.26 46.72 28.49
N ASN A 114 21.09 47.26 28.85
CA ASN A 114 20.97 48.29 29.89
C ASN A 114 21.37 47.79 31.28
N LEU A 115 20.98 46.56 31.64
CA LEU A 115 21.39 45.91 32.90
C LEU A 115 22.91 45.72 32.96
N ARG A 116 23.53 45.26 31.86
CA ARG A 116 25.00 45.10 31.75
C ARG A 116 25.78 46.43 31.81
N ARG A 117 25.17 47.53 31.37
CA ARG A 117 25.75 48.88 31.44
C ARG A 117 25.73 49.47 32.85
N GLY A 118 24.87 48.95 33.75
CA GLY A 118 24.85 49.31 35.17
C GLY A 118 24.05 50.58 35.53
N GLY A 119 23.06 50.98 34.71
CA GLY A 119 22.19 52.13 35.00
C GLY A 119 21.14 51.82 36.08
N ALA A 120 20.93 52.72 37.05
CA ALA A 120 19.97 52.51 38.15
C ALA A 120 18.50 52.37 37.69
N ASP A 121 18.14 53.01 36.57
CA ASP A 121 16.79 52.93 35.97
C ASP A 121 16.54 51.61 35.21
N ALA A 122 17.58 50.83 34.89
CA ALA A 122 17.47 49.60 34.10
C ALA A 122 16.76 48.46 34.84
N LYS A 123 16.64 48.55 36.18
CA LYS A 123 15.98 47.54 37.01
C LYS A 123 14.45 47.72 37.10
N VAL A 124 13.93 48.87 36.65
CA VAL A 124 12.51 49.20 36.70
C VAL A 124 11.75 48.42 35.62
N GLY A 125 10.75 47.64 36.01
CA GLY A 125 9.87 46.91 35.07
C GLY A 125 10.38 45.54 34.62
N VAL A 126 11.50 45.03 35.16
CA VAL A 126 12.06 43.71 34.83
C VAL A 126 11.03 42.58 35.00
N SER A 127 10.40 42.44 36.17
CA SER A 127 9.38 41.39 36.41
C SER A 127 8.18 41.50 35.46
N ALA A 128 7.78 42.72 35.07
CA ALA A 128 6.66 42.93 34.13
C ALA A 128 7.01 42.50 32.71
N GLN A 129 8.25 42.76 32.26
CA GLN A 129 8.73 42.35 30.94
C GLN A 129 8.96 40.83 30.85
N ILE A 130 9.50 40.21 31.92
CA ILE A 130 9.58 38.74 32.05
C ILE A 130 8.19 38.15 31.94
N LYS A 131 7.23 38.66 32.72
CA LYS A 131 5.85 38.19 32.71
C LYS A 131 5.23 38.25 31.31
N SER A 132 5.28 39.43 30.68
CA SER A 132 4.68 39.64 29.35
C SER A 132 5.29 38.74 28.27
N SER A 133 6.60 38.50 28.32
CA SER A 133 7.28 37.67 27.31
C SER A 133 7.02 36.18 27.53
N LEU A 134 6.93 35.74 28.79
CA LEU A 134 6.61 34.36 29.13
C LEU A 134 5.15 34.00 28.83
N GLU A 135 4.21 34.92 29.12
CA GLU A 135 2.81 34.78 28.73
C GLU A 135 2.62 34.74 27.21
N PHE A 136 3.43 35.49 26.45
CA PHE A 136 3.42 35.45 24.99
C PHE A 136 3.82 34.07 24.46
N ILE A 137 5.00 33.56 24.85
CA ILE A 137 5.48 32.22 24.44
C ILE A 137 4.47 31.14 24.88
N ALA A 138 3.85 31.29 26.06
CA ALA A 138 2.84 30.33 26.53
C ALA A 138 1.58 30.30 25.66
N GLY A 139 1.14 31.43 25.09
CA GLY A 139 -0.19 31.56 24.46
C GLY A 139 -0.20 31.77 22.94
N ALA A 140 0.95 32.05 22.30
CA ALA A 140 1.00 32.56 20.92
C ALA A 140 0.31 31.68 19.85
N VAL A 141 0.19 30.36 20.07
CA VAL A 141 -0.28 29.40 19.06
C VAL A 141 -1.54 28.63 19.51
N ALA A 142 -2.05 28.87 20.72
CA ALA A 142 -3.09 28.03 21.34
C ALA A 142 -4.43 27.96 20.55
N ASP A 143 -4.79 29.03 19.83
CA ASP A 143 -6.08 29.17 19.14
C ASP A 143 -5.99 29.04 17.60
N ARG A 144 -4.83 28.66 17.04
CA ARG A 144 -4.63 28.54 15.59
C ARG A 144 -4.52 27.09 15.13
N ARG A 145 -5.68 26.44 14.98
CA ARG A 145 -5.78 25.08 14.41
C ARG A 145 -5.78 25.06 12.87
N ASP A 146 -5.95 26.21 12.24
CA ASP A 146 -6.21 26.32 10.79
C ASP A 146 -4.92 26.42 9.94
N ASP A 147 -3.75 26.69 10.54
CA ASP A 147 -2.45 26.74 9.85
C ASP A 147 -1.33 26.11 10.69
N VAL A 148 -1.22 24.78 10.59
CA VAL A 148 -0.26 23.93 11.32
C VAL A 148 1.20 24.33 11.03
N LEU A 149 1.49 24.77 9.79
CA LEU A 149 2.85 25.12 9.37
C LEU A 149 3.31 26.45 9.96
N LEU A 150 2.44 27.46 10.02
CA LEU A 150 2.74 28.72 10.69
C LEU A 150 2.95 28.52 12.20
N GLY A 151 2.12 27.68 12.83
CA GLY A 151 2.29 27.30 14.23
C GLY A 151 3.65 26.64 14.52
N TYR A 152 4.08 25.72 13.66
CA TYR A 152 5.41 25.11 13.74
C TYR A 152 6.55 26.14 13.63
N ARG A 153 6.43 27.13 12.73
CA ARG A 153 7.45 28.17 12.49
C ARG A 153 7.60 29.14 13.64
N VAL A 154 6.49 29.63 14.20
CA VAL A 154 6.48 30.57 15.32
C VAL A 154 7.18 29.98 16.54
N ARG A 155 7.00 28.67 16.80
CA ARG A 155 7.65 27.99 17.93
C ARG A 155 9.18 27.94 17.86
N LYS A 156 9.79 28.13 16.69
CA LYS A 156 11.25 28.25 16.57
C LYS A 156 11.82 29.48 17.27
N ALA A 157 10.98 30.48 17.59
CA ALA A 157 11.39 31.67 18.34
C ALA A 157 11.32 31.52 19.87
N ASP A 158 10.65 30.48 20.39
CA ASP A 158 10.38 30.31 21.82
C ASP A 158 11.67 30.15 22.64
N GLU A 159 12.59 29.30 22.18
CA GLU A 159 13.88 29.04 22.85
C GLU A 159 14.77 30.29 22.92
N PRO A 160 15.06 31.02 21.82
CA PRO A 160 15.82 32.28 21.89
C PRO A 160 15.22 33.35 22.80
N ILE A 161 13.89 33.50 22.83
CA ILE A 161 13.21 34.45 23.72
C ILE A 161 13.33 33.99 25.17
N PHE A 162 13.16 32.69 25.44
CA PHE A 162 13.28 32.12 26.78
C PHE A 162 14.72 32.21 27.33
N ASP A 163 15.73 32.02 26.49
CA ASP A 163 17.14 32.23 26.83
C ASP A 163 17.39 33.67 27.30
N ALA A 164 16.83 34.66 26.58
CA ALA A 164 16.94 36.06 26.96
C ALA A 164 16.25 36.37 28.28
N ILE A 165 15.11 35.73 28.57
CA ILE A 165 14.43 35.83 29.88
C ILE A 165 15.35 35.29 31.00
N CYS A 166 15.94 34.11 30.80
CA CYS A 166 16.84 33.50 31.78
C CYS A 166 18.10 34.36 32.01
N GLU A 167 18.64 34.96 30.95
CA GLU A 167 19.78 35.89 31.04
C GLU A 167 19.44 37.13 31.88
N ILE A 168 18.25 37.70 31.72
CA ILE A 168 17.77 38.81 32.56
C ILE A 168 17.68 38.38 34.02
N THR A 169 17.12 37.21 34.31
CA THR A 169 17.04 36.70 35.68
C THR A 169 18.42 36.52 36.29
N LYS A 170 19.43 36.07 35.52
CA LYS A 170 20.83 35.96 35.96
C LYS A 170 21.48 37.31 36.27
N LEU A 171 21.13 38.35 35.51
CA LEU A 171 21.62 39.71 35.73
C LEU A 171 20.91 40.44 36.88
N GLU A 172 19.65 40.12 37.17
CA GLU A 172 18.86 40.64 38.29
C GLU A 172 18.23 39.51 39.12
N PRO A 173 18.99 38.92 40.07
CA PRO A 173 18.55 37.77 40.86
C PRO A 173 17.27 38.01 41.69
N ASN A 174 16.96 39.27 42.03
CA ASN A 174 15.74 39.64 42.76
C ASN A 174 14.45 39.33 41.98
N ALA A 175 14.53 39.16 40.65
CA ALA A 175 13.39 38.81 39.82
C ALA A 175 13.09 37.30 39.77
N ALA A 176 13.97 36.45 40.32
CA ALA A 176 13.82 34.98 40.27
C ALA A 176 12.52 34.44 40.90
N PRO A 177 12.04 34.94 42.07
CA PRO A 177 10.77 34.47 42.65
C PRO A 177 9.56 34.80 41.78
N ASP A 178 9.54 35.99 41.17
CA ASP A 178 8.48 36.41 40.25
C ASP A 178 8.52 35.58 38.96
N PHE A 179 9.71 35.35 38.40
CA PHE A 179 9.91 34.49 37.24
C PHE A 179 9.40 33.07 37.48
N ALA A 180 9.80 32.45 38.59
CA ALA A 180 9.32 31.12 38.98
C ALA A 180 7.80 31.08 39.10
N LYS A 181 7.20 32.06 39.78
CA LYS A 181 5.74 32.13 39.94
C LYS A 181 5.00 32.26 38.60
N VAL A 182 5.50 33.10 37.68
CA VAL A 182 4.87 33.25 36.36
C VAL A 182 5.06 31.98 35.53
N PHE A 183 6.25 31.36 35.55
CA PHE A 183 6.50 30.12 34.85
C PHE A 183 5.54 29.00 35.29
N GLU A 184 5.39 28.80 36.60
CA GLU A 184 4.47 27.78 37.13
C GLU A 184 3.01 28.06 36.76
N ASN A 185 2.57 29.33 36.82
CA ASN A 185 1.22 29.70 36.39
C ASN A 185 1.00 29.44 34.89
N CYS A 186 1.98 29.76 34.06
CA CYS A 186 1.93 29.45 32.63
C CYS A 186 1.90 27.93 32.41
N HIS A 187 2.76 27.17 33.06
CA HIS A 187 2.86 25.71 32.90
C HIS A 187 1.55 24.98 33.29
N GLN A 188 0.86 25.46 34.34
CA GLN A 188 -0.44 24.95 34.77
C GLN A 188 -1.62 25.34 33.84
N SER A 189 -1.46 26.34 32.98
CA SER A 189 -2.52 26.83 32.08
C SER A 189 -2.78 25.87 30.92
N PRO A 190 -4.03 25.42 30.64
CA PRO A 190 -4.31 24.40 29.63
C PRO A 190 -3.81 24.76 28.21
N VAL A 191 -3.65 26.06 27.92
CA VAL A 191 -3.19 26.60 26.63
C VAL A 191 -1.66 26.76 26.50
N CYS A 192 -0.87 26.34 27.50
CA CYS A 192 0.58 26.52 27.50
C CYS A 192 1.30 25.77 26.35
N ALA A 193 1.78 26.52 25.35
CA ALA A 193 2.42 25.97 24.17
C ALA A 193 3.78 25.30 24.43
N PHE A 194 4.51 25.72 25.48
CA PHE A 194 5.81 25.16 25.84
C PHE A 194 5.77 24.09 26.95
N ARG A 195 4.59 23.61 27.35
CA ARG A 195 4.45 22.60 28.43
C ARG A 195 5.31 21.36 28.20
N ALA A 196 5.45 20.92 26.96
CA ALA A 196 6.25 19.76 26.58
C ALA A 196 7.66 20.12 26.06
N SER A 197 8.06 21.40 26.14
CA SER A 197 9.36 21.86 25.62
C SER A 197 10.49 21.55 26.61
N LEU A 198 11.19 20.44 26.36
CA LEU A 198 12.32 20.02 27.17
C LEU A 198 13.44 21.07 27.26
N PRO A 199 13.84 21.76 26.16
CA PRO A 199 14.84 22.83 26.24
C PRO A 199 14.46 23.96 27.20
N ILE A 200 13.18 24.38 27.20
CA ILE A 200 12.68 25.43 28.09
C ILE A 200 12.67 24.96 29.55
N ILE A 201 12.19 23.74 29.82
CA ILE A 201 12.14 23.21 31.19
C ILE A 201 13.55 22.99 31.75
N ARG A 202 14.48 22.48 30.93
CA ARG A 202 15.89 22.36 31.27
C ARG A 202 16.46 23.72 31.65
N LYS A 203 16.32 24.71 30.76
CA LYS A 203 16.89 26.05 30.98
C LYS A 203 16.29 26.75 32.19
N PHE A 204 14.99 26.61 32.41
CA PHE A 204 14.31 27.09 33.62
C PHE A 204 14.91 26.46 34.87
N THR A 205 15.08 25.14 34.85
CA THR A 205 15.56 24.38 36.01
C THR A 205 17.00 24.70 36.36
N GLU A 206 17.90 24.74 35.36
CA GLU A 206 19.29 25.18 35.53
C GLU A 206 19.36 26.61 36.07
N THR A 207 18.54 27.52 35.52
CA THR A 207 18.51 28.92 35.94
C THR A 207 18.01 29.07 37.38
N MET A 208 16.96 28.35 37.78
CA MET A 208 16.47 28.38 39.16
C MET A 208 17.45 27.75 40.16
N PHE A 209 18.09 26.63 39.77
CA PHE A 209 19.10 25.97 40.59
C PHE A 209 20.32 26.87 40.85
N ASP A 210 20.77 27.65 39.86
CA ASP A 210 21.84 28.64 40.03
C ASP A 210 21.51 29.68 41.13
N PHE A 211 20.22 29.91 41.44
CA PHE A 211 19.78 30.85 42.48
C PHE A 211 19.50 30.21 43.84
N ASP A 212 18.77 29.10 43.86
CA ASP A 212 18.27 28.47 45.10
C ASP A 212 19.15 27.33 45.62
N GLY A 213 19.98 26.73 44.75
CA GLY A 213 20.81 25.56 45.07
C GLY A 213 20.01 24.30 45.43
N ASP A 214 18.70 24.26 45.18
CA ASP A 214 17.82 23.16 45.58
C ASP A 214 17.82 22.05 44.52
N ALA A 215 18.79 21.14 44.65
CA ALA A 215 18.92 19.98 43.76
C ALA A 215 17.70 19.06 43.80
N ALA A 216 16.96 19.00 44.91
CA ALA A 216 15.79 18.13 45.05
C ALA A 216 14.60 18.68 44.27
N ALA A 217 14.33 19.99 44.39
CA ALA A 217 13.30 20.66 43.60
C ALA A 217 13.64 20.66 42.10
N ALA A 218 14.90 20.92 41.75
CA ALA A 218 15.38 20.84 40.37
C ALA A 218 15.22 19.42 39.80
N GLY A 219 15.65 18.41 40.55
CA GLY A 219 15.49 17.01 40.16
C GLY A 219 14.02 16.61 39.94
N ALA A 220 13.10 17.05 40.81
CA ALA A 220 11.68 16.76 40.66
C ALA A 220 11.07 17.36 39.38
N ARG A 221 11.48 18.57 38.95
CA ARG A 221 11.03 19.19 37.70
C ARG A 221 11.54 18.44 36.47
N LEU A 222 12.81 18.04 36.48
CA LEU A 222 13.42 17.26 35.38
C LEU A 222 12.75 15.88 35.27
N GLU A 223 12.54 15.19 36.39
CA GLU A 223 11.86 13.88 36.38
C GLU A 223 10.39 14.00 35.94
N GLY A 224 9.72 15.09 36.29
CA GLY A 224 8.38 15.42 35.79
C GLY A 224 8.31 15.53 34.25
N SER A 225 9.41 15.90 33.61
CA SER A 225 9.52 16.07 32.15
C SER A 225 9.76 14.77 31.39
N ARG A 226 10.14 13.69 32.09
CA ARG A 226 10.40 12.37 31.51
C ARG A 226 9.17 11.78 30.80
N ARG A 227 7.96 12.05 31.29
CA ARG A 227 6.71 11.60 30.65
C ARG A 227 6.60 12.02 29.18
N ASN A 228 7.10 13.20 28.83
CA ASN A 228 7.08 13.69 27.45
C ASN A 228 8.04 12.91 26.54
N ILE A 229 9.12 12.36 27.10
CA ILE A 229 10.11 11.53 26.40
C ILE A 229 9.56 10.12 26.20
N ASP A 230 8.87 9.58 27.21
CA ASP A 230 8.21 8.28 27.11
C ASP A 230 7.17 8.27 25.97
N GLU A 231 6.48 9.40 25.77
CA GLU A 231 5.51 9.66 24.70
C GLU A 231 6.13 10.06 23.34
N ALA A 232 7.46 10.13 23.22
CA ALA A 232 8.13 10.57 21.98
C ALA A 232 7.74 9.72 20.76
N ARG A 233 7.66 10.30 19.56
CA ARG A 233 7.22 9.52 18.40
C ARG A 233 8.33 8.63 17.87
N SER A 234 9.57 9.11 17.84
CA SER A 234 10.72 8.35 17.36
C SER A 234 11.69 7.91 18.46
N PRO A 235 12.44 6.81 18.25
CA PRO A 235 13.57 6.45 19.11
C PRO A 235 14.60 7.57 19.23
N GLN A 236 14.84 8.34 18.15
CA GLN A 236 15.79 9.45 18.15
C GLN A 236 15.34 10.57 19.09
N GLU A 237 14.08 11.00 19.00
CA GLU A 237 13.50 12.01 19.90
C GLU A 237 13.59 11.57 21.37
N ALA A 238 13.35 10.28 21.65
CA ALA A 238 13.47 9.75 23.00
C ALA A 238 14.93 9.81 23.52
N ILE A 239 15.90 9.40 22.71
CA ILE A 239 17.32 9.42 23.08
C ILE A 239 17.84 10.85 23.20
N ASP A 240 17.50 11.75 22.28
CA ASP A 240 17.87 13.17 22.36
C ASP A 240 17.29 13.81 23.63
N GLY A 241 16.04 13.49 23.95
CA GLY A 241 15.40 13.92 25.20
C GLY A 241 16.11 13.40 26.44
N LEU A 242 16.49 12.11 26.47
CA LEU A 242 17.25 11.55 27.60
C LEU A 242 18.65 12.13 27.71
N ALA A 243 19.32 12.41 26.59
CA ALA A 243 20.63 13.04 26.59
C ALA A 243 20.55 14.45 27.19
N GLU A 244 19.55 15.24 26.79
CA GLU A 244 19.27 16.55 27.35
C GLU A 244 18.98 16.50 28.87
N LEU A 245 18.21 15.51 29.33
CA LEU A 245 18.00 15.27 30.76
C LEU A 245 19.28 14.87 31.48
N ALA A 246 20.09 13.98 30.90
CA ALA A 246 21.35 13.53 31.49
C ALA A 246 22.32 14.71 31.68
N ILE A 247 22.40 15.61 30.69
CA ILE A 247 23.17 16.85 30.81
C ILE A 247 22.61 17.71 31.94
N ALA A 248 21.29 17.92 32.01
CA ALA A 248 20.66 18.73 33.05
C ALA A 248 20.91 18.17 34.47
N PHE A 249 20.75 16.86 34.67
CA PHE A 249 21.06 16.18 35.93
C PHE A 249 22.54 16.31 36.30
N GLY A 250 23.44 16.22 35.31
CA GLY A 250 24.86 16.48 35.48
C GLY A 250 25.14 17.91 35.95
N THR A 251 24.52 18.91 35.32
CA THR A 251 24.67 20.33 35.66
C THR A 251 24.24 20.64 37.10
N ILE A 252 23.15 20.03 37.58
CA ILE A 252 22.67 20.23 38.97
C ILE A 252 23.36 19.33 40.01
N GLY A 253 24.39 18.57 39.60
CA GLY A 253 25.21 17.74 40.51
C GLY A 253 24.63 16.35 40.85
N LEU A 254 23.55 15.92 40.20
CA LEU A 254 22.96 14.59 40.36
C LEU A 254 23.61 13.57 39.39
N SER A 255 24.92 13.38 39.52
CA SER A 255 25.72 12.58 38.58
C SER A 255 25.35 11.09 38.50
N GLU A 256 24.86 10.49 39.60
CA GLU A 256 24.39 9.09 39.56
C GLU A 256 23.18 8.96 38.63
N ARG A 257 22.19 9.85 38.77
CA ARG A 257 21.01 9.85 37.90
C ARG A 257 21.38 10.10 36.44
N ALA A 258 22.31 11.02 36.18
CA ALA A 258 22.82 11.23 34.83
C ALA A 258 23.45 9.96 34.24
N ARG A 259 24.23 9.19 35.03
CA ARG A 259 24.79 7.90 34.56
C ARG A 259 23.72 6.84 34.33
N GLU A 260 22.69 6.77 35.16
CA GLU A 260 21.54 5.89 34.94
C GLU A 260 20.86 6.19 33.60
N LEU A 261 20.61 7.47 33.28
CA LEU A 261 20.02 7.85 32.00
C LEU A 261 20.92 7.51 30.81
N LEU A 262 22.24 7.70 30.92
CA LEU A 262 23.18 7.30 29.88
C LEU A 262 23.19 5.77 29.66
N HIS A 263 23.00 4.98 30.72
CA HIS A 263 22.86 3.53 30.61
C HIS A 263 21.53 3.16 29.94
N GLU A 264 20.44 3.78 30.37
CA GLU A 264 19.10 3.58 29.82
C GLU A 264 19.06 3.89 28.32
N MET A 265 19.67 4.99 27.88
CA MET A 265 19.80 5.33 26.46
C MET A 265 20.44 4.21 25.63
N ARG A 266 21.43 3.51 26.20
CA ARG A 266 22.12 2.41 25.55
C ARG A 266 21.23 1.17 25.44
N GLU A 267 20.42 0.88 26.46
CA GLU A 267 19.51 -0.27 26.47
C GLU A 267 18.29 -0.05 25.56
N MET A 268 17.76 1.17 25.54
CA MET A 268 16.57 1.52 24.74
C MET A 268 16.84 1.65 23.25
N SER A 269 18.10 1.58 22.82
CA SER A 269 18.49 1.79 21.43
C SER A 269 19.01 0.52 20.77
N LEU A 270 18.57 0.29 19.54
CA LEU A 270 19.17 -0.67 18.63
C LEU A 270 20.15 -0.04 17.64
N GLY A 271 20.39 1.27 17.69
CA GLY A 271 21.18 2.00 16.70
C GLY A 271 20.38 2.53 15.52
N SER A 272 19.07 2.26 15.45
CA SER A 272 18.16 2.74 14.41
C SER A 272 17.38 3.97 14.85
N TYR A 273 17.58 5.06 14.11
CA TYR A 273 17.11 6.41 14.49
C TYR A 273 16.50 7.22 13.35
N ALA A 274 16.61 6.74 12.11
CA ALA A 274 16.23 7.49 10.92
C ALA A 274 15.47 6.61 9.93
N ALA A 275 14.78 7.24 8.97
CA ALA A 275 14.13 6.53 7.88
C ALA A 275 15.08 5.54 7.17
N ALA A 276 14.53 4.44 6.66
CA ALA A 276 15.27 3.30 6.07
C ALA A 276 16.25 3.64 4.94
N LYS A 277 16.17 4.84 4.35
CA LYS A 277 17.14 5.32 3.34
C LYS A 277 18.47 5.77 3.96
N LYS A 278 18.42 6.25 5.21
CA LYS A 278 19.57 6.78 5.95
C LYS A 278 20.20 5.73 6.86
N ASP A 279 19.44 4.69 7.21
CA ASP A 279 19.88 3.59 8.06
C ASP A 279 19.44 2.24 7.50
N GLY A 280 20.41 1.38 7.19
CA GLY A 280 20.21 0.07 6.57
C GLY A 280 20.14 -1.10 7.55
N GLN A 281 20.11 -0.84 8.86
CA GLN A 281 20.24 -1.89 9.88
C GLN A 281 19.16 -2.98 9.83
N TYR A 282 17.97 -2.67 9.29
CA TYR A 282 16.92 -3.66 9.06
C TYR A 282 17.34 -4.82 8.13
N LEU A 283 18.32 -4.60 7.24
CA LEU A 283 18.91 -5.65 6.40
C LEU A 283 19.60 -6.70 7.28
N LEU A 284 20.42 -6.25 8.24
CA LEU A 284 21.07 -7.12 9.22
C LEU A 284 20.04 -7.95 9.99
N TRP A 285 18.98 -7.32 10.48
CA TRP A 285 17.94 -8.02 11.26
C TRP A 285 17.26 -9.12 10.45
N ALA A 286 16.86 -8.81 9.20
CA ALA A 286 16.19 -9.77 8.33
C ALA A 286 17.13 -10.90 7.87
N ASP A 287 18.38 -10.59 7.53
CA ASP A 287 19.36 -11.58 7.09
C ASP A 287 19.75 -12.52 8.22
N LEU A 288 20.01 -11.98 9.41
CA LEU A 288 20.37 -12.78 10.57
C LEU A 288 19.23 -13.68 11.02
N LEU A 289 17.99 -13.20 11.01
CA LEU A 289 16.80 -14.02 11.27
C LEU A 289 16.74 -15.22 10.31
N ARG A 290 16.82 -14.97 8.99
CA ARG A 290 16.75 -16.03 7.97
C ARG A 290 17.88 -17.05 8.13
N LEU A 291 19.11 -16.58 8.34
CA LEU A 291 20.28 -17.44 8.48
C LEU A 291 20.23 -18.27 9.77
N ALA A 292 19.82 -17.67 10.89
CA ALA A 292 19.65 -18.36 12.16
C ALA A 292 18.52 -19.40 12.10
N ASN A 293 17.38 -19.07 11.51
CA ASN A 293 16.25 -20.00 11.35
C ASN A 293 16.61 -21.17 10.43
N ARG A 294 17.39 -20.93 9.36
CA ARG A 294 17.88 -22.01 8.49
C ARG A 294 18.89 -22.91 9.20
N ALA A 295 19.77 -22.34 10.02
CA ALA A 295 20.78 -23.07 10.77
C ALA A 295 20.18 -23.88 11.93
N ASP A 296 19.15 -23.34 12.59
CA ASP A 296 18.41 -23.97 13.68
C ASP A 296 16.90 -23.73 13.53
N PRO A 297 16.20 -24.62 12.80
CA PRO A 297 14.75 -24.51 12.61
C PRO A 297 13.93 -24.70 13.89
N THR A 298 14.49 -25.36 14.91
CA THR A 298 13.72 -25.72 16.12
C THR A 298 13.34 -24.52 16.98
N HIS A 299 14.14 -23.45 16.94
CA HIS A 299 13.86 -22.19 17.64
C HIS A 299 13.35 -21.09 16.69
N ALA A 300 13.08 -21.41 15.42
CA ALA A 300 12.72 -20.41 14.42
C ALA A 300 11.46 -19.61 14.80
N ALA A 301 10.47 -20.27 15.42
CA ALA A 301 9.24 -19.64 15.89
C ALA A 301 9.50 -18.52 16.90
N GLU A 302 10.36 -18.77 17.90
CA GLU A 302 10.71 -17.80 18.94
C GLU A 302 11.38 -16.57 18.36
N ARG A 303 12.38 -16.78 17.49
CA ARG A 303 13.11 -15.69 16.80
C ARG A 303 12.17 -14.87 15.91
N SER A 304 11.34 -15.54 15.12
CA SER A 304 10.41 -14.89 14.20
C SER A 304 9.33 -14.11 14.94
N PHE A 305 8.81 -14.60 16.07
CA PHE A 305 7.79 -13.89 16.85
C PHE A 305 8.36 -12.67 17.58
N MET A 306 9.60 -12.76 18.08
CA MET A 306 10.31 -11.60 18.60
C MET A 306 10.45 -10.52 17.51
N MET A 307 10.80 -10.94 16.29
CA MET A 307 10.94 -10.01 15.17
C MET A 307 9.60 -9.43 14.69
N LEU A 308 8.53 -10.23 14.64
CA LEU A 308 7.18 -9.74 14.32
C LEU A 308 6.76 -8.63 15.27
N ARG A 309 6.97 -8.85 16.59
CA ARG A 309 6.70 -7.85 17.62
C ARG A 309 7.53 -6.57 17.43
N LEU A 310 8.81 -6.71 17.09
CA LEU A 310 9.66 -5.56 16.77
C LEU A 310 9.13 -4.78 15.57
N VAL A 311 8.75 -5.47 14.48
CA VAL A 311 8.21 -4.85 13.26
C VAL A 311 6.98 -4.00 13.59
N ALA A 312 6.01 -4.50 14.36
CA ALA A 312 4.85 -3.70 14.75
C ALA A 312 5.19 -2.51 15.66
N GLY A 313 6.22 -2.63 16.49
CA GLY A 313 6.68 -1.51 17.32
C GLY A 313 7.32 -0.39 16.49
N VAL A 314 8.12 -0.78 15.50
CA VAL A 314 8.81 0.13 14.58
C VAL A 314 7.84 0.76 13.58
N ASP A 315 6.77 0.06 13.21
CA ASP A 315 5.71 0.56 12.33
C ASP A 315 5.01 1.82 12.90
N ASP A 316 4.87 1.90 14.23
CA ASP A 316 4.26 3.03 14.95
C ASP A 316 5.23 4.21 15.17
N SER A 317 6.47 4.12 14.68
CA SER A 317 7.50 5.17 14.84
C SER A 317 7.93 5.80 13.52
N ASP A 318 8.78 6.82 13.56
CA ASP A 318 9.33 7.45 12.34
C ASP A 318 10.21 6.50 11.50
N ALA A 319 10.53 5.31 12.03
CA ALA A 319 11.23 4.24 11.34
C ALA A 319 10.28 3.25 10.62
N HIS A 320 8.99 3.57 10.50
CA HIS A 320 7.97 2.80 9.77
C HIS A 320 8.43 2.23 8.41
N ASP A 321 9.16 3.01 7.61
CA ASP A 321 9.72 2.56 6.32
C ASP A 321 10.62 1.31 6.45
N GLN A 322 11.30 1.15 7.59
CA GLN A 322 12.15 -0.02 7.87
C GLN A 322 11.29 -1.25 8.12
N ALA A 323 10.25 -1.11 8.98
CA ALA A 323 9.28 -2.15 9.27
C ALA A 323 8.64 -2.67 7.98
N TRP A 324 8.16 -1.77 7.11
CA TRP A 324 7.55 -2.11 5.83
C TRP A 324 8.47 -2.88 4.87
N ARG A 325 9.76 -2.56 4.85
CA ARG A 325 10.73 -3.25 3.96
C ARG A 325 11.04 -4.68 4.38
N ILE A 326 10.87 -5.02 5.66
CA ILE A 326 11.17 -6.37 6.20
C ILE A 326 9.92 -7.18 6.57
N SER A 327 8.76 -6.52 6.71
CA SER A 327 7.52 -7.10 7.22
C SER A 327 7.14 -8.41 6.52
N LYS A 328 7.17 -8.44 5.18
CA LYS A 328 6.86 -9.66 4.39
C LYS A 328 7.83 -10.80 4.70
N THR A 329 9.13 -10.52 4.74
CA THR A 329 10.15 -11.56 5.03
C THR A 329 9.99 -12.11 6.45
N VAL A 330 9.81 -11.24 7.44
CA VAL A 330 9.62 -11.66 8.84
C VAL A 330 8.36 -12.51 8.99
N LEU A 331 7.25 -12.11 8.36
CA LEU A 331 6.01 -12.89 8.41
C LEU A 331 6.16 -14.24 7.72
N VAL A 332 6.84 -14.32 6.56
CA VAL A 332 7.13 -15.61 5.90
C VAL A 332 7.94 -16.53 6.80
N GLU A 333 8.97 -16.03 7.49
CA GLU A 333 9.77 -16.83 8.44
C GLU A 333 8.97 -17.27 9.66
N ALA A 334 8.04 -16.44 10.15
CA ALA A 334 7.12 -16.81 11.22
C ALA A 334 6.14 -17.89 10.79
N ILE A 335 5.48 -17.72 9.63
CA ILE A 335 4.61 -18.74 9.05
C ILE A 335 5.42 -20.02 8.87
N ALA A 336 6.58 -19.97 8.21
CA ALA A 336 7.39 -21.14 7.87
C ALA A 336 7.87 -21.97 9.08
N SER A 337 7.87 -21.40 10.29
CA SER A 337 8.44 -22.03 11.49
C SER A 337 7.68 -23.26 11.99
N GLY A 338 6.38 -23.36 11.71
CA GLY A 338 5.56 -24.49 12.15
C GLY A 338 4.09 -24.33 11.79
N GLN A 339 3.31 -25.39 12.03
CA GLN A 339 1.90 -25.45 11.66
C GLN A 339 1.02 -24.64 12.63
N GLU A 340 1.24 -24.76 13.94
CA GLU A 340 0.49 -24.01 14.95
C GLU A 340 0.91 -22.54 14.97
N GLU A 341 2.21 -22.30 14.81
CA GLU A 341 2.81 -20.97 14.77
C GLU A 341 2.39 -20.17 13.55
N ALA A 342 2.11 -20.82 12.42
CA ALA A 342 1.56 -20.17 11.25
C ALA A 342 0.21 -19.50 11.53
N TRP A 343 -0.66 -20.16 12.31
CA TRP A 343 -1.93 -19.59 12.72
C TRP A 343 -1.76 -18.41 13.68
N ASP A 344 -0.93 -18.57 14.71
CA ASP A 344 -0.69 -17.50 15.68
C ASP A 344 -0.07 -16.26 15.01
N ALA A 345 0.87 -16.47 14.09
CA ALA A 345 1.47 -15.40 13.29
C ALA A 345 0.44 -14.72 12.36
N PHE A 346 -0.41 -15.48 11.67
CA PHE A 346 -1.43 -14.94 10.78
C PHE A 346 -2.48 -14.12 11.55
N ASP A 347 -3.05 -14.67 12.63
CA ASP A 347 -4.07 -14.00 13.44
C ASP A 347 -3.52 -12.69 14.03
N TRP A 348 -2.29 -12.75 14.55
CA TRP A 348 -1.64 -11.58 15.10
C TRP A 348 -1.32 -10.54 14.02
N ALA A 349 -0.73 -10.94 12.88
CA ALA A 349 -0.39 -10.03 11.79
C ALA A 349 -1.63 -9.32 11.25
N LYS A 350 -2.73 -10.05 11.03
CA LYS A 350 -4.00 -9.49 10.60
C LYS A 350 -4.55 -8.46 11.58
N THR A 351 -4.48 -8.73 12.89
CA THR A 351 -4.99 -7.79 13.92
C THR A 351 -4.09 -6.59 14.16
N SER A 352 -2.80 -6.69 13.87
CA SER A 352 -1.83 -5.60 14.04
C SER A 352 -2.03 -4.44 13.05
N GLY A 353 -2.59 -4.71 11.88
CA GLY A 353 -2.82 -3.72 10.82
C GLY A 353 -1.59 -3.31 10.01
N VAL A 354 -0.42 -3.93 10.24
CA VAL A 354 0.84 -3.64 9.53
C VAL A 354 0.88 -4.32 8.15
N TRP A 355 0.23 -5.48 8.00
CA TRP A 355 0.23 -6.27 6.77
C TRP A 355 -1.09 -6.15 6.02
N HIS A 356 -1.03 -5.71 4.77
CA HIS A 356 -2.16 -5.77 3.85
C HIS A 356 -2.50 -7.21 3.46
N TRP A 357 -3.67 -7.39 2.84
CA TRP A 357 -4.21 -8.69 2.44
C TRP A 357 -3.27 -9.48 1.52
N ASP A 358 -2.66 -8.83 0.52
CA ASP A 358 -1.70 -9.47 -0.38
C ASP A 358 -0.50 -10.04 0.39
N ALA A 359 0.02 -9.29 1.36
CA ALA A 359 1.17 -9.67 2.17
C ALA A 359 0.85 -10.85 3.10
N LEU A 360 -0.36 -10.86 3.67
CA LEU A 360 -0.85 -11.96 4.51
C LEU A 360 -0.96 -13.26 3.69
N VAL A 361 -1.61 -13.20 2.53
CA VAL A 361 -1.77 -14.37 1.64
C VAL A 361 -0.42 -14.83 1.08
N ASP A 362 0.46 -13.90 0.64
CA ASP A 362 1.81 -14.23 0.14
C ASP A 362 2.64 -14.94 1.21
N ALA A 363 2.60 -14.45 2.45
CA ALA A 363 3.34 -15.05 3.55
C ALA A 363 2.84 -16.47 3.89
N VAL A 364 1.51 -16.67 3.92
CA VAL A 364 0.91 -18.00 4.09
C VAL A 364 1.33 -18.93 2.95
N ALA A 365 1.18 -18.50 1.69
CA ALA A 365 1.50 -19.30 0.52
C ALA A 365 2.98 -19.72 0.50
N ARG A 366 3.90 -18.78 0.73
CA ARG A 366 5.35 -19.04 0.73
C ARG A 366 5.79 -19.88 1.92
N GLY A 367 5.33 -19.54 3.12
CA GLY A 367 5.66 -20.28 4.34
C GLY A 367 5.17 -21.72 4.28
N MET A 368 3.94 -21.94 3.78
CA MET A 368 3.40 -23.28 3.56
C MET A 368 4.11 -24.01 2.44
N LEU A 369 4.43 -23.38 1.31
CA LEU A 369 5.13 -24.03 0.20
C LEU A 369 6.47 -24.63 0.65
N ARG A 370 7.18 -23.96 1.56
CA ARG A 370 8.43 -24.46 2.17
C ARG A 370 8.21 -25.68 3.06
N ARG A 371 7.08 -25.79 3.77
CA ARG A 371 6.76 -26.93 4.66
C ARG A 371 6.05 -28.09 3.96
N ARG A 372 5.16 -27.76 3.02
CA ARG A 372 4.17 -28.63 2.38
C ARG A 372 4.19 -28.47 0.85
N PRO A 373 5.30 -28.81 0.17
CA PRO A 373 5.38 -28.76 -1.28
C PRO A 373 4.39 -29.73 -1.97
N ASP A 374 3.82 -30.69 -1.26
CA ASP A 374 2.72 -31.53 -1.72
C ASP A 374 1.44 -30.75 -2.03
N LEU A 375 1.24 -29.60 -1.38
CA LEU A 375 0.10 -28.70 -1.58
C LEU A 375 0.35 -27.64 -2.67
N VAL A 376 1.33 -27.84 -3.56
CA VAL A 376 1.74 -26.82 -4.55
C VAL A 376 0.60 -26.30 -5.42
N VAL A 377 -0.30 -27.16 -5.89
CA VAL A 377 -1.45 -26.76 -6.74
C VAL A 377 -2.46 -25.91 -5.97
N PRO A 378 -3.00 -26.34 -4.81
CA PRO A 378 -3.90 -25.48 -4.04
C PRO A 378 -3.22 -24.19 -3.60
N ILE A 379 -1.94 -24.20 -3.21
CA ILE A 379 -1.18 -22.98 -2.85
C ILE A 379 -1.07 -22.03 -4.06
N THR A 380 -0.81 -22.57 -5.25
CA THR A 380 -0.74 -21.79 -6.49
C THR A 380 -2.07 -21.11 -6.77
N ILE A 381 -3.18 -21.84 -6.68
CA ILE A 381 -4.52 -21.29 -6.89
C ILE A 381 -4.82 -20.21 -5.84
N THR A 382 -4.59 -20.48 -4.55
CA THR A 382 -4.79 -19.50 -3.48
C THR A 382 -4.01 -18.21 -3.73
N TRP A 383 -2.73 -18.30 -4.07
CA TRP A 383 -1.91 -17.12 -4.33
C TRP A 383 -2.39 -16.36 -5.56
N THR A 384 -2.65 -17.06 -6.66
CA THR A 384 -3.11 -16.47 -7.92
C THR A 384 -4.47 -15.79 -7.77
N THR A 385 -5.39 -16.32 -6.97
CA THR A 385 -6.73 -15.73 -6.84
C THR A 385 -6.82 -14.69 -5.74
N LEU A 386 -6.12 -14.86 -4.61
CA LEU A 386 -6.30 -13.99 -3.43
C LEU A 386 -5.15 -12.99 -3.21
N CYS A 387 -3.93 -13.28 -3.67
CA CYS A 387 -2.77 -12.40 -3.51
C CYS A 387 -2.49 -11.57 -4.76
N LEU A 388 -2.34 -12.23 -5.91
CA LEU A 388 -1.94 -11.62 -7.18
C LEU A 388 -2.75 -10.37 -7.58
N PRO A 389 -4.08 -10.29 -7.39
CA PRO A 389 -4.86 -9.08 -7.70
C PRO A 389 -4.34 -7.81 -7.01
N TYR A 390 -3.77 -7.97 -5.82
CA TYR A 390 -3.34 -6.87 -4.95
C TYR A 390 -1.81 -6.84 -4.76
N TYR A 391 -1.09 -7.84 -5.27
CA TYR A 391 0.34 -8.04 -5.09
C TYR A 391 1.15 -6.78 -5.44
N ASP A 392 2.03 -6.41 -4.52
CA ASP A 392 3.05 -5.38 -4.74
C ASP A 392 4.30 -5.68 -3.91
N GLU A 393 5.43 -5.05 -4.24
CA GLU A 393 6.59 -5.03 -3.37
C GLU A 393 6.97 -3.60 -3.01
N VAL A 394 7.16 -3.38 -1.71
CA VAL A 394 7.64 -2.10 -1.20
C VAL A 394 8.98 -1.76 -1.87
N TYR A 395 9.17 -0.49 -2.23
CA TYR A 395 10.44 -0.02 -2.79
C TYR A 395 11.60 -0.34 -1.83
N ASN A 396 12.65 -0.99 -2.34
CA ASN A 396 13.78 -1.53 -1.57
C ASN A 396 13.39 -2.55 -0.48
N SER A 397 12.28 -3.29 -0.68
CA SER A 397 11.96 -4.48 0.12
C SER A 397 13.14 -5.46 0.14
N VAL A 398 13.35 -6.14 1.28
CA VAL A 398 14.31 -7.26 1.34
C VAL A 398 13.78 -8.50 0.63
N THR A 399 12.46 -8.58 0.44
CA THR A 399 11.82 -9.55 -0.44
C THR A 399 12.01 -9.12 -1.89
N ARG A 400 12.49 -10.04 -2.73
CA ARG A 400 12.65 -9.75 -4.16
C ARG A 400 11.28 -9.73 -4.84
N PHE A 401 11.17 -8.91 -5.87
CA PHE A 401 9.99 -8.91 -6.73
C PHE A 401 9.73 -10.28 -7.37
N GLY A 402 8.53 -10.80 -7.15
CA GLY A 402 8.08 -12.12 -7.59
C GLY A 402 8.77 -13.29 -6.88
N GLU A 403 9.23 -13.12 -5.62
CA GLU A 403 9.93 -14.18 -4.89
C GLU A 403 9.08 -15.46 -4.73
N PHE A 404 7.76 -15.34 -4.55
CA PHE A 404 6.85 -16.51 -4.57
C PHE A 404 6.98 -17.31 -5.87
N LEU A 405 7.03 -16.66 -7.03
CA LEU A 405 7.15 -17.35 -8.33
C LEU A 405 8.49 -18.11 -8.45
N ARG A 406 9.55 -17.59 -7.82
CA ARG A 406 10.86 -18.26 -7.78
C ARG A 406 10.84 -19.48 -6.86
N GLU A 407 10.28 -19.33 -5.66
CA GLU A 407 10.11 -20.42 -4.70
C GLU A 407 9.17 -21.50 -5.24
N LEU A 408 8.10 -21.10 -5.93
CA LEU A 408 7.14 -21.98 -6.60
C LEU A 408 7.83 -22.77 -7.70
N ALA A 409 8.52 -22.09 -8.61
CA ALA A 409 9.26 -22.76 -9.66
C ALA A 409 10.29 -23.72 -9.09
N SER A 410 11.04 -23.39 -8.03
CA SER A 410 12.03 -24.32 -7.47
C SER A 410 11.44 -25.50 -6.69
N SER A 411 10.27 -25.33 -6.07
CA SER A 411 9.65 -26.33 -5.18
C SER A 411 8.66 -27.26 -5.90
N THR A 412 8.21 -26.92 -7.11
CA THR A 412 7.19 -27.68 -7.85
C THR A 412 7.73 -29.03 -8.36
N PRO A 413 7.11 -30.18 -8.05
CA PRO A 413 7.48 -31.46 -8.67
C PRO A 413 7.23 -31.45 -10.19
N GLU A 414 8.11 -32.09 -10.96
CA GLU A 414 8.04 -32.10 -12.44
C GLU A 414 6.66 -32.53 -12.98
N ALA A 415 6.03 -33.51 -12.33
CA ALA A 415 4.71 -34.02 -12.71
C ALA A 415 3.56 -33.00 -12.59
N ARG A 416 3.75 -31.91 -11.84
CA ARG A 416 2.75 -30.85 -11.62
C ARG A 416 3.16 -29.52 -12.27
N LEU A 417 4.31 -29.46 -12.95
CA LEU A 417 4.84 -28.23 -13.49
C LEU A 417 3.92 -27.64 -14.56
N ALA A 418 3.38 -28.46 -15.47
CA ALA A 418 2.44 -28.01 -16.50
C ALA A 418 1.14 -27.42 -15.92
N ASP A 419 0.62 -28.00 -14.83
CA ASP A 419 -0.56 -27.48 -14.13
C ASP A 419 -0.26 -26.10 -13.52
N VAL A 420 0.89 -25.97 -12.85
CA VAL A 420 1.35 -24.72 -12.24
C VAL A 420 1.59 -23.64 -13.30
N GLU A 421 2.24 -23.98 -14.42
CA GLU A 421 2.45 -23.06 -15.53
C GLU A 421 1.13 -22.51 -16.08
N ARG A 422 0.14 -23.39 -16.31
CA ARG A 422 -1.19 -23.00 -16.80
C ARG A 422 -1.88 -22.03 -15.84
N ILE A 423 -1.89 -22.35 -14.54
CA ILE A 423 -2.57 -21.53 -13.52
C ILE A 423 -1.89 -20.16 -13.37
N ILE A 424 -0.55 -20.14 -13.27
CA ILE A 424 0.21 -18.90 -13.09
C ILE A 424 0.08 -17.98 -14.29
N VAL A 425 0.25 -18.49 -15.51
CA VAL A 425 0.17 -17.63 -16.70
C VAL A 425 -1.25 -17.11 -16.89
N ALA A 426 -2.28 -17.96 -16.83
CA ALA A 426 -3.66 -17.52 -16.95
C ALA A 426 -4.02 -16.46 -15.90
N GLY A 427 -3.57 -16.66 -14.65
CA GLY A 427 -3.76 -15.69 -13.58
C GLY A 427 -3.01 -14.37 -13.78
N ILE A 428 -1.75 -14.41 -14.22
CA ILE A 428 -0.97 -13.18 -14.46
C ILE A 428 -1.54 -12.38 -15.64
N GLU A 429 -1.94 -13.05 -16.71
CA GLU A 429 -2.54 -12.38 -17.87
C GLU A 429 -3.88 -11.71 -17.53
N ARG A 430 -4.66 -12.28 -16.60
CA ARG A 430 -6.00 -11.80 -16.24
C ARG A 430 -6.02 -10.87 -15.02
N ASP A 431 -5.36 -11.26 -13.93
CA ASP A 431 -5.59 -10.71 -12.58
C ASP A 431 -4.46 -9.81 -12.08
N ALA A 432 -3.24 -9.94 -12.61
CA ALA A 432 -2.14 -9.09 -12.19
C ALA A 432 -2.40 -7.63 -12.56
N LYS A 433 -1.95 -6.70 -11.69
CA LYS A 433 -1.85 -5.27 -12.01
C LYS A 433 -1.13 -5.10 -13.35
N SER A 434 -1.73 -4.33 -14.27
CA SER A 434 -1.25 -4.27 -15.65
C SER A 434 0.21 -3.78 -15.74
N GLU A 435 0.65 -2.89 -14.84
CA GLU A 435 2.03 -2.41 -14.77
C GLU A 435 3.07 -3.44 -14.25
N LEU A 436 2.62 -4.49 -13.58
CA LEU A 436 3.48 -5.53 -13.00
C LEU A 436 3.54 -6.80 -13.87
N ARG A 437 2.55 -7.00 -14.74
CA ARG A 437 2.32 -8.24 -15.51
C ARG A 437 3.54 -8.76 -16.25
N SER A 438 4.08 -7.98 -17.19
CA SER A 438 5.20 -8.44 -18.03
C SER A 438 6.45 -8.74 -17.19
N ARG A 439 6.65 -8.00 -16.09
CA ARG A 439 7.75 -8.25 -15.15
C ARG A 439 7.54 -9.55 -14.37
N LEU A 440 6.33 -9.84 -13.90
CA LEU A 440 6.01 -11.10 -13.21
C LEU A 440 6.19 -12.32 -14.13
N LEU A 441 5.72 -12.23 -15.39
CA LEU A 441 5.92 -13.29 -16.39
C LEU A 441 7.42 -13.55 -16.63
N ARG A 442 8.23 -12.50 -16.80
CA ARG A 442 9.69 -12.63 -16.94
C ARG A 442 10.34 -13.25 -15.71
N VAL A 443 9.93 -12.87 -14.50
CA VAL A 443 10.42 -13.49 -13.26
C VAL A 443 10.13 -14.99 -13.24
N PHE A 444 8.91 -15.39 -13.60
CA PHE A 444 8.54 -16.80 -13.63
C PHE A 444 9.30 -17.58 -14.71
N ARG A 445 9.44 -17.01 -15.92
CA ARG A 445 10.29 -17.59 -16.99
C ARG A 445 11.71 -17.81 -16.51
N ASP A 446 12.33 -16.78 -15.92
CA ASP A 446 13.71 -16.86 -15.45
C ASP A 446 13.86 -17.95 -14.37
N ALA A 447 12.87 -18.10 -13.50
CA ALA A 447 12.87 -19.14 -12.46
C ALA A 447 12.70 -20.57 -13.03
N LEU A 448 11.88 -20.75 -14.07
CA LEU A 448 11.78 -22.03 -14.79
C LEU A 448 13.06 -22.35 -15.57
N ALA A 449 13.68 -21.33 -16.17
CA ALA A 449 14.94 -21.48 -16.89
C ALA A 449 16.09 -21.91 -15.96
N ASP A 450 16.08 -21.48 -14.70
CA ASP A 450 17.05 -21.92 -13.69
C ASP A 450 16.94 -23.43 -13.37
N ARG A 451 15.82 -24.08 -13.73
CA ARG A 451 15.66 -25.54 -13.71
C ARG A 451 16.06 -26.23 -15.02
N GLY A 452 16.42 -25.46 -16.05
CA GLY A 452 16.68 -25.96 -17.40
C GLY A 452 15.44 -26.13 -18.28
N ALA A 453 14.27 -25.60 -17.86
CA ALA A 453 13.04 -25.67 -18.63
C ALA A 453 12.70 -24.32 -19.29
N LEU A 454 12.43 -24.34 -20.60
CA LEU A 454 11.83 -23.22 -21.32
C LEU A 454 10.38 -23.53 -21.61
N SER A 455 9.46 -22.81 -20.98
CA SER A 455 8.03 -22.97 -21.23
C SER A 455 7.61 -22.17 -22.48
N PRO A 456 7.07 -22.83 -23.52
CA PRO A 456 6.50 -22.14 -24.69
C PRO A 456 5.30 -21.27 -24.30
N LEU A 457 4.53 -21.72 -23.30
CA LEU A 457 3.33 -21.04 -22.81
C LEU A 457 3.69 -19.72 -22.14
N VAL A 458 4.72 -19.71 -21.27
CA VAL A 458 5.21 -18.46 -20.64
C VAL A 458 5.83 -17.54 -21.69
N SER A 459 6.57 -18.08 -22.65
CA SER A 459 7.22 -17.28 -23.71
C SER A 459 6.19 -16.56 -24.58
N ALA A 460 5.13 -17.26 -25.01
CA ALA A 460 4.04 -16.67 -25.79
C ALA A 460 3.31 -15.56 -25.03
N ALA A 461 3.08 -15.73 -23.73
CA ALA A 461 2.49 -14.69 -22.88
C ALA A 461 3.40 -13.45 -22.79
N ILE A 462 4.72 -13.64 -22.60
CA ILE A 462 5.68 -12.52 -22.58
C ILE A 462 5.68 -11.77 -23.92
N ASP A 463 5.71 -12.48 -25.04
CA ASP A 463 5.73 -11.86 -26.37
C ASP A 463 4.48 -11.01 -26.61
N ARG A 464 3.30 -11.52 -26.22
CA ARG A 464 2.03 -10.79 -26.26
C ARG A 464 2.11 -9.50 -25.46
N TRP A 465 2.41 -9.57 -24.17
CA TRP A 465 2.34 -8.43 -23.26
C TRP A 465 3.53 -7.45 -23.40
N ASN A 466 4.61 -7.87 -24.04
CA ASN A 466 5.68 -6.96 -24.46
C ASN A 466 5.31 -6.16 -25.72
N ALA A 467 4.34 -6.62 -26.52
CA ALA A 467 3.88 -5.89 -27.70
C ALA A 467 2.95 -4.72 -27.34
N GLU A 468 2.38 -4.71 -26.13
CA GLU A 468 1.54 -3.62 -25.65
C GLU A 468 2.37 -2.37 -25.26
N PRO A 469 1.82 -1.16 -25.44
CA PRO A 469 2.46 0.06 -24.97
C PRO A 469 2.68 0.05 -23.45
N ALA A 470 3.90 0.37 -23.02
CA ALA A 470 4.24 0.47 -21.61
C ALA A 470 3.40 1.56 -20.91
N PHE A 471 2.89 1.24 -19.72
CA PHE A 471 2.15 2.20 -18.90
C PHE A 471 3.11 3.10 -18.12
N ASP A 472 3.08 4.41 -18.40
CA ASP A 472 3.89 5.37 -17.67
C ASP A 472 3.36 5.62 -16.25
N THR A 473 4.04 5.02 -15.28
CA THR A 473 3.77 5.17 -13.84
C THR A 473 4.25 6.50 -13.25
N GLY A 474 4.84 7.41 -14.04
CA GLY A 474 5.39 8.70 -13.55
C GLY A 474 6.70 8.58 -12.79
N TYR A 475 7.20 7.35 -12.56
CA TYR A 475 8.55 7.08 -12.10
C TYR A 475 9.36 6.52 -13.27
N GLN A 476 10.09 7.40 -13.97
CA GLN A 476 11.24 7.01 -14.77
C GLN A 476 12.38 6.60 -13.83
N SER A 477 12.23 5.50 -13.09
CA SER A 477 13.41 4.78 -12.62
C SER A 477 13.97 4.06 -13.84
N ASP A 478 15.23 4.36 -14.22
CA ASP A 478 15.92 3.81 -15.39
C ASP A 478 15.78 2.28 -15.55
N GLU A 479 15.53 1.54 -14.48
CA GLU A 479 15.31 0.09 -14.47
C GLU A 479 14.02 -0.39 -15.15
N LYS A 480 12.95 0.42 -15.20
CA LYS A 480 11.61 -0.04 -15.65
C LYS A 480 11.45 -0.16 -17.18
N VAL A 481 12.42 0.30 -17.94
CA VAL A 481 12.43 0.22 -19.41
C VAL A 481 13.65 -0.58 -19.89
N LEU A 482 14.30 -1.40 -19.05
CA LEU A 482 15.42 -2.22 -19.54
C LEU A 482 14.92 -3.30 -20.53
N PRO A 483 15.59 -3.48 -21.68
CA PRO A 483 15.26 -4.54 -22.62
C PRO A 483 15.33 -5.91 -21.95
N ASP A 484 14.54 -6.84 -22.48
CA ASP A 484 14.63 -8.23 -22.07
C ASP A 484 15.82 -8.90 -22.76
N TYR A 485 16.88 -9.15 -22.02
CA TYR A 485 18.11 -9.75 -22.54
C TYR A 485 18.10 -11.28 -22.52
N PHE A 486 16.99 -11.91 -22.13
CA PHE A 486 16.94 -13.36 -21.97
C PHE A 486 17.24 -14.14 -23.26
N HIS A 487 16.85 -13.60 -24.41
CA HIS A 487 17.02 -14.26 -25.72
C HIS A 487 18.45 -14.27 -26.26
N LEU A 488 19.39 -13.53 -25.66
CA LEU A 488 20.78 -13.51 -26.13
C LEU A 488 21.39 -14.90 -25.95
N GLN A 489 21.90 -15.53 -27.02
CA GLN A 489 22.49 -16.88 -26.95
C GLN A 489 23.99 -16.89 -27.30
N SER A 490 24.45 -15.89 -28.04
CA SER A 490 25.82 -15.81 -28.54
C SER A 490 26.55 -14.55 -28.05
N PHE A 491 27.87 -14.57 -28.17
CA PHE A 491 28.69 -13.38 -27.93
C PHE A 491 28.44 -12.25 -28.94
N GLU A 492 27.98 -12.57 -30.16
CA GLU A 492 27.61 -11.57 -31.16
C GLU A 492 26.33 -10.82 -30.74
N ASP A 493 25.32 -11.55 -30.26
CA ASP A 493 24.10 -10.95 -29.70
C ASP A 493 24.42 -10.02 -28.52
N VAL A 494 25.38 -10.44 -27.67
CA VAL A 494 25.87 -9.62 -26.55
C VAL A 494 26.52 -8.35 -27.04
N GLU A 495 27.44 -8.42 -28.01
CA GLU A 495 28.12 -7.25 -28.56
C GLU A 495 27.11 -6.25 -29.16
N GLN A 496 26.08 -6.73 -29.85
CA GLN A 496 24.99 -5.90 -30.39
C GLN A 496 24.13 -5.28 -29.28
N ALA A 497 23.74 -6.05 -28.26
CA ALA A 497 22.94 -5.56 -27.14
C ALA A 497 23.67 -4.49 -26.32
N VAL A 498 24.99 -4.66 -26.12
CA VAL A 498 25.84 -3.67 -25.45
C VAL A 498 25.91 -2.37 -26.25
N ALA A 499 26.01 -2.45 -27.59
CA ALA A 499 26.03 -1.27 -28.44
C ALA A 499 24.69 -0.50 -28.36
N LEU A 500 23.56 -1.20 -28.45
CA LEU A 500 22.22 -0.60 -28.33
C LEU A 500 21.98 0.05 -26.97
N GLU A 501 22.41 -0.60 -25.89
CA GLU A 501 22.28 -0.04 -24.54
C GLU A 501 23.12 1.23 -24.37
N ARG A 502 24.30 1.29 -24.99
CA ARG A 502 25.14 2.51 -24.98
C ARG A 502 24.47 3.65 -25.73
N GLU A 503 24.00 3.39 -26.95
CA GLU A 503 23.28 4.38 -27.76
C GLU A 503 22.06 4.93 -27.00
N ARG A 504 21.28 4.04 -26.38
CA ARG A 504 20.13 4.42 -25.57
C ARG A 504 20.50 5.36 -24.41
N ARG A 505 21.59 5.06 -23.70
CA ARG A 505 22.04 5.89 -22.56
C ARG A 505 22.60 7.22 -23.01
N GLU A 506 23.33 7.26 -24.12
CA GLU A 506 23.82 8.51 -24.71
C GLU A 506 22.67 9.43 -25.13
N ALA A 507 21.51 8.87 -25.49
CA ALA A 507 20.29 9.63 -25.79
C ALA A 507 19.56 10.17 -24.53
N GLN A 508 19.80 9.61 -23.33
CA GLN A 508 19.23 10.11 -22.07
C GLN A 508 20.11 11.24 -21.50
N THR A 509 19.65 12.48 -21.61
CA THR A 509 20.44 13.70 -21.35
C THR A 509 20.72 14.02 -19.87
N SER A 510 20.17 13.27 -18.91
CA SER A 510 20.18 13.65 -17.49
C SER A 510 21.19 12.92 -16.59
N VAL A 511 21.76 11.76 -16.97
CA VAL A 511 22.76 11.05 -16.14
C VAL A 511 23.74 10.22 -16.99
N HIS A 512 25.04 10.51 -16.92
CA HIS A 512 26.08 9.75 -17.63
C HIS A 512 26.61 8.58 -16.76
N TYR A 513 26.07 7.37 -16.94
CA TYR A 513 26.53 6.15 -16.25
C TYR A 513 27.68 5.43 -16.99
N GLY A 514 28.81 6.09 -17.24
CA GLY A 514 30.05 5.45 -17.72
C GLY A 514 29.92 4.46 -18.90
N ASN A 515 30.85 3.49 -18.99
CA ASN A 515 30.89 2.44 -20.04
C ASN A 515 30.32 1.08 -19.60
N SER A 516 29.79 0.98 -18.38
CA SER A 516 29.29 -0.26 -17.77
C SER A 516 27.95 -0.69 -18.37
N VAL A 517 27.61 -1.98 -18.31
CA VAL A 517 26.30 -2.50 -18.73
C VAL A 517 25.31 -2.46 -17.56
N ASN A 518 23.99 -2.54 -17.84
CA ASN A 518 22.99 -2.65 -16.78
C ASN A 518 23.09 -4.04 -16.12
N SER A 519 22.56 -4.14 -14.90
CA SER A 519 22.67 -5.35 -14.07
C SER A 519 22.02 -6.59 -14.71
N THR A 520 20.94 -6.43 -15.48
CA THR A 520 20.24 -7.50 -16.19
C THR A 520 21.05 -8.06 -17.36
N LEU A 521 21.61 -7.19 -18.20
CA LEU A 521 22.51 -7.56 -19.29
C LEU A 521 23.79 -8.21 -18.75
N ALA A 522 24.38 -7.63 -17.70
CA ALA A 522 25.59 -8.18 -17.06
C ALA A 522 25.38 -9.62 -16.56
N LYS A 523 24.23 -9.90 -15.92
CA LYS A 523 23.87 -11.26 -15.48
C LYS A 523 23.71 -12.23 -16.65
N ARG A 524 23.07 -11.80 -17.75
CA ARG A 524 22.93 -12.66 -18.94
C ARG A 524 24.28 -12.97 -19.57
N ILE A 525 25.14 -11.96 -19.73
CA ILE A 525 26.51 -12.12 -20.23
C ILE A 525 27.26 -13.14 -19.35
N GLY A 526 27.15 -13.02 -18.03
CA GLY A 526 27.74 -13.95 -17.10
C GLY A 526 27.28 -15.40 -17.29
N ARG A 527 25.97 -15.64 -17.54
CA ARG A 527 25.46 -16.99 -17.86
C ARG A 527 26.04 -17.54 -19.15
N ILE A 528 26.03 -16.76 -20.23
CA ILE A 528 26.60 -17.16 -21.52
C ILE A 528 28.09 -17.51 -21.36
N ILE A 529 28.84 -16.72 -20.60
CA ILE A 529 30.26 -16.99 -20.33
C ILE A 529 30.49 -18.34 -19.62
N LEU A 530 29.58 -18.72 -18.71
CA LEU A 530 29.68 -19.97 -17.96
C LEU A 530 29.22 -21.20 -18.76
N GLU A 531 28.37 -21.00 -19.77
CA GLU A 531 27.84 -22.07 -20.63
C GLU A 531 28.70 -22.34 -21.87
N GLN A 532 29.50 -21.37 -22.32
CA GLN A 532 30.29 -21.45 -23.55
C GLN A 532 31.69 -22.05 -23.33
N PRO A 533 32.30 -22.67 -24.36
CA PRO A 533 33.67 -23.17 -24.29
C PRO A 533 34.70 -22.06 -24.02
N TRP A 534 35.73 -22.37 -23.23
CA TRP A 534 36.77 -21.40 -22.87
C TRP A 534 37.42 -20.68 -24.06
N SER A 535 37.64 -21.38 -25.19
CA SER A 535 38.24 -20.79 -26.39
C SER A 535 37.42 -19.62 -26.94
N GLU A 536 36.09 -19.72 -26.87
CA GLU A 536 35.17 -18.68 -27.35
C GLU A 536 35.06 -17.54 -26.35
N VAL A 537 34.98 -17.88 -25.06
CA VAL A 537 34.99 -16.92 -23.94
C VAL A 537 36.24 -16.05 -23.97
N HIS A 538 37.42 -16.66 -24.16
CA HIS A 538 38.70 -15.95 -24.22
C HIS A 538 38.78 -15.03 -25.45
N ALA A 539 38.29 -15.49 -26.61
CA ALA A 539 38.23 -14.67 -27.82
C ALA A 539 37.29 -13.46 -27.64
N PHE A 540 36.12 -13.66 -27.02
CA PHE A 540 35.18 -12.59 -26.68
C PHE A 540 35.80 -11.56 -25.73
N ALA A 541 36.46 -12.03 -24.66
CA ALA A 541 37.10 -11.15 -23.70
C ALA A 541 38.22 -10.30 -24.34
N ALA A 542 39.02 -10.89 -25.24
CA ALA A 542 40.06 -10.17 -25.97
C ALA A 542 39.50 -9.09 -26.91
N ARG A 543 38.32 -9.29 -27.50
CA ARG A 543 37.64 -8.30 -28.35
C ARG A 543 36.98 -7.17 -27.54
N ASN A 544 36.59 -7.43 -26.29
CA ASN A 544 35.78 -6.51 -25.49
C ASN A 544 36.45 -6.06 -24.17
N PRO A 545 37.66 -5.48 -24.21
CA PRO A 545 38.45 -5.20 -23.00
C PRO A 545 37.80 -4.21 -22.02
N GLN A 546 36.90 -3.34 -22.49
CA GLN A 546 36.15 -2.40 -21.65
C GLN A 546 34.99 -3.09 -20.92
N LEU A 547 34.26 -4.00 -21.59
CA LEU A 547 33.13 -4.73 -21.01
C LEU A 547 33.59 -5.75 -19.96
N VAL A 548 34.76 -6.36 -20.18
CA VAL A 548 35.41 -7.29 -19.24
C VAL A 548 35.76 -6.63 -17.90
N ARG A 549 35.82 -5.30 -17.84
CA ARG A 549 36.03 -4.55 -16.58
C ARG A 549 34.77 -4.47 -15.72
N ASP A 550 33.59 -4.73 -16.30
CA ASP A 550 32.33 -4.73 -15.57
C ASP A 550 32.28 -5.90 -14.57
N ARG A 551 31.89 -5.63 -13.33
CA ARG A 551 32.08 -6.57 -12.19
C ARG A 551 31.43 -7.95 -12.43
N PRO A 552 30.14 -8.07 -12.81
CA PRO A 552 29.53 -9.39 -12.99
C PRO A 552 30.13 -10.17 -14.17
N VAL A 553 30.57 -9.47 -15.22
CA VAL A 553 31.23 -10.09 -16.39
C VAL A 553 32.62 -10.59 -16.01
N LYS A 554 33.37 -9.75 -15.31
CA LYS A 554 34.71 -10.03 -14.77
C LYS A 554 34.73 -11.27 -13.89
N GLU A 555 33.77 -11.38 -12.95
CA GLU A 555 33.63 -12.55 -12.08
C GLU A 555 33.28 -13.82 -12.86
N ALA A 556 32.33 -13.75 -13.80
CA ALA A 556 31.96 -14.89 -14.62
C ALA A 556 33.14 -15.39 -15.47
N LEU A 557 33.94 -14.48 -16.03
CA LEU A 557 35.17 -14.81 -16.76
C LEU A 557 36.19 -15.51 -15.88
N ALA A 558 36.40 -15.02 -14.66
CA ALA A 558 37.32 -15.64 -13.73
C ALA A 558 36.86 -17.06 -13.35
N LYS A 559 35.56 -17.25 -13.09
CA LYS A 559 34.97 -18.58 -12.82
C LYS A 559 35.14 -19.52 -14.01
N ALA A 560 34.84 -19.08 -15.23
CA ALA A 560 35.01 -19.87 -16.45
C ALA A 560 36.50 -20.23 -16.69
N ALA A 561 37.42 -19.28 -16.45
CA ALA A 561 38.86 -19.49 -16.56
C ALA A 561 39.35 -20.56 -15.57
N ILE A 562 38.92 -20.47 -14.30
CA ILE A 562 39.27 -21.45 -13.26
C ILE A 562 38.71 -22.83 -13.61
N ALA A 563 37.45 -22.92 -14.05
CA ALA A 563 36.85 -24.19 -14.49
C ALA A 563 37.60 -24.82 -15.67
N ALA A 564 38.17 -24.01 -16.56
CA ALA A 564 39.01 -24.44 -17.67
C ALA A 564 40.50 -24.67 -17.30
N GLY A 565 40.87 -24.54 -16.01
CA GLY A 565 42.24 -24.70 -15.52
C GLY A 565 43.18 -23.52 -15.81
N GLN A 566 42.67 -22.38 -16.29
CA GLN A 566 43.42 -21.18 -16.68
C GLN A 566 43.56 -20.19 -15.50
N VAL A 567 44.20 -20.64 -14.42
CA VAL A 567 44.31 -19.88 -13.17
C VAL A 567 45.07 -18.56 -13.35
N ASP A 568 46.09 -18.51 -14.21
CA ASP A 568 46.86 -17.30 -14.46
C ASP A 568 46.04 -16.22 -15.19
N TYR A 569 45.11 -16.62 -16.06
CA TYR A 569 44.17 -15.69 -16.67
C TYR A 569 43.20 -15.13 -15.62
N ALA A 570 42.66 -15.98 -14.74
CA ALA A 570 41.78 -15.54 -13.67
C ALA A 570 42.47 -14.50 -12.75
N LYS A 571 43.75 -14.71 -12.41
CA LYS A 571 44.59 -13.74 -11.68
C LYS A 571 44.80 -12.42 -12.41
N SER A 572 44.95 -12.46 -13.74
CA SER A 572 45.13 -11.24 -14.54
C SER A 572 43.88 -10.37 -14.62
N VAL A 573 42.71 -10.98 -14.43
CA VAL A 573 41.43 -10.30 -14.46
C VAL A 573 41.06 -9.82 -13.06
N LEU A 574 41.06 -10.69 -12.05
CA LEU A 574 40.67 -10.37 -10.67
C LEU A 574 41.62 -9.37 -9.97
N PRO A 575 41.13 -8.57 -9.00
CA PRO A 575 41.98 -7.70 -8.20
C PRO A 575 43.05 -8.52 -7.44
N THR A 576 44.32 -8.14 -7.62
CA THR A 576 45.48 -8.80 -7.00
C THR A 576 46.15 -7.98 -5.91
N GLU A 577 45.91 -6.67 -5.89
CA GLU A 577 46.39 -5.74 -4.87
C GLU A 577 45.22 -5.23 -4.02
N MET A 578 45.48 -5.04 -2.73
CA MET A 578 44.50 -4.48 -1.80
C MET A 578 44.34 -2.97 -2.07
N PRO A 579 43.11 -2.44 -2.18
CA PRO A 579 42.88 -1.01 -2.40
C PRO A 579 43.35 -0.15 -1.21
N GLU A 580 43.86 1.05 -1.50
CA GLU A 580 44.52 1.92 -0.50
C GLU A 580 43.58 2.51 0.56
N ARG A 581 42.24 2.48 0.37
CA ARG A 581 41.17 2.74 1.37
C ARG A 581 39.78 2.67 0.72
N GLU A 582 39.15 1.49 0.76
CA GLU A 582 37.78 1.26 0.25
C GLU A 582 36.95 0.44 1.24
N GLY A 583 35.62 0.44 1.07
CA GLY A 583 34.70 -0.15 2.03
C GLY A 583 34.44 -1.65 1.82
N TRP A 584 33.75 -2.24 2.78
CA TRP A 584 33.30 -3.63 2.75
C TRP A 584 31.88 -3.81 2.20
N GLY A 585 31.06 -2.75 2.15
CA GLY A 585 29.66 -2.87 1.74
C GLY A 585 28.79 -1.63 1.98
N GLY A 586 27.55 -1.69 1.45
CA GLY A 586 26.53 -0.65 1.59
C GLY A 586 26.71 0.56 0.67
N TRP A 587 26.56 1.77 1.22
CA TRP A 587 26.76 3.05 0.49
C TRP A 587 28.25 3.39 0.29
N ALA A 588 29.15 2.65 0.95
CA ALA A 588 30.59 2.73 0.70
C ALA A 588 31.00 1.88 -0.51
N SER A 589 32.25 2.03 -0.97
CA SER A 589 32.80 1.11 -1.99
C SER A 589 32.71 -0.35 -1.49
N ARG A 590 32.57 -1.30 -2.42
CA ARG A 590 32.56 -2.77 -2.16
C ARG A 590 33.91 -3.42 -2.48
N ASP A 591 34.90 -2.65 -2.88
CA ASP A 591 36.11 -3.18 -3.52
C ASP A 591 37.00 -4.01 -2.57
N THR A 592 36.99 -3.73 -1.26
CA THR A 592 37.67 -4.56 -0.26
C THR A 592 37.01 -5.94 -0.13
N LEU A 593 35.67 -5.99 -0.09
CA LEU A 593 34.93 -7.25 -0.12
C LEU A 593 35.22 -8.04 -1.41
N GLU A 594 35.22 -7.36 -2.56
CA GLU A 594 35.49 -8.00 -3.85
C GLU A 594 36.93 -8.51 -3.98
N TYR A 595 37.91 -7.81 -3.40
CA TYR A 595 39.28 -8.30 -3.26
C TYR A 595 39.32 -9.62 -2.47
N HIS A 596 38.65 -9.71 -1.32
CA HIS A 596 38.63 -10.95 -0.56
C HIS A 596 37.82 -12.06 -1.23
N LYS A 597 36.70 -11.76 -1.88
CA LYS A 597 35.98 -12.74 -2.73
C LYS A 597 36.87 -13.30 -3.83
N ALA A 598 37.68 -12.46 -4.47
CA ALA A 598 38.64 -12.91 -5.47
C ALA A 598 39.70 -13.85 -4.86
N ARG A 599 40.24 -13.53 -3.68
CA ARG A 599 41.19 -14.41 -2.97
C ARG A 599 40.59 -15.77 -2.64
N HIS A 600 39.34 -15.79 -2.18
CA HIS A 600 38.58 -17.01 -1.91
C HIS A 600 38.34 -17.83 -3.17
N LEU A 601 37.89 -17.19 -4.25
CA LEU A 601 37.66 -17.84 -5.54
C LEU A 601 38.95 -18.45 -6.11
N MET A 602 40.10 -17.82 -5.90
CA MET A 602 41.43 -18.32 -6.30
C MET A 602 41.99 -19.42 -5.39
N GLY A 603 41.32 -19.76 -4.29
CA GLY A 603 41.78 -20.78 -3.35
C GLY A 603 43.06 -20.39 -2.60
N ILE A 604 43.28 -19.09 -2.36
CA ILE A 604 44.46 -18.61 -1.63
C ILE A 604 44.43 -19.13 -0.18
N ALA A 605 45.55 -19.69 0.29
CA ALA A 605 45.60 -20.44 1.55
C ALA A 605 45.22 -19.61 2.80
N ASP A 606 45.59 -18.33 2.83
CA ASP A 606 45.32 -17.38 3.93
C ASP A 606 44.11 -16.47 3.63
N ALA A 607 43.21 -16.85 2.71
CA ALA A 607 42.10 -15.98 2.29
C ALA A 607 41.19 -15.54 3.46
N HIS A 608 40.87 -16.45 4.39
CA HIS A 608 40.09 -16.12 5.59
C HIS A 608 40.86 -15.25 6.59
N GLU A 609 42.12 -15.61 6.88
CA GLU A 609 42.94 -14.90 7.88
C GLU A 609 43.22 -13.46 7.43
N GLY A 610 43.61 -13.26 6.16
CA GLY A 610 43.80 -11.92 5.60
C GLY A 610 42.51 -11.10 5.61
N ALA A 611 41.36 -11.69 5.24
CA ALA A 611 40.07 -10.98 5.28
C ALA A 611 39.71 -10.54 6.71
N ARG A 612 39.95 -11.39 7.70
CA ARG A 612 39.68 -11.07 9.11
C ARG A 612 40.59 -9.96 9.63
N ASP A 613 41.89 -10.03 9.33
CA ASP A 613 42.85 -9.04 9.80
C ASP A 613 42.56 -7.66 9.20
N ASP A 614 42.24 -7.61 7.90
CA ASP A 614 41.85 -6.37 7.21
C ASP A 614 40.51 -5.82 7.75
N PHE A 615 39.52 -6.68 7.98
CA PHE A 615 38.21 -6.27 8.52
C PHE A 615 38.32 -5.70 9.95
N VAL A 616 39.12 -6.36 10.82
CA VAL A 616 39.36 -5.90 12.20
C VAL A 616 40.16 -4.60 12.22
N ARG A 617 41.18 -4.48 11.36
CA ARG A 617 41.93 -3.23 11.20
C ARG A 617 40.99 -2.09 10.85
N ASP A 618 40.18 -2.26 9.81
CA ASP A 618 39.27 -1.22 9.33
C ASP A 618 38.26 -0.82 10.42
N LEU A 619 37.68 -1.78 11.15
CA LEU A 619 36.82 -1.50 12.30
C LEU A 619 37.53 -0.70 13.41
N SER A 620 38.78 -1.04 13.72
CA SER A 620 39.56 -0.39 14.78
C SER A 620 40.00 1.04 14.44
N GLU A 621 40.28 1.30 13.15
CA GLU A 621 40.70 2.61 12.66
C GLU A 621 39.53 3.55 12.34
N GLY A 622 38.29 3.07 12.45
CA GLY A 622 37.10 3.80 12.00
C GLY A 622 37.11 4.01 10.48
N GLY A 623 37.56 2.98 9.74
CA GLY A 623 37.69 2.98 8.29
C GLY A 623 36.39 3.34 7.57
N TYR A 624 36.53 3.83 6.33
CA TYR A 624 35.41 4.31 5.52
C TYR A 624 34.36 3.20 5.31
N GLY A 625 33.10 3.45 5.68
CA GLY A 625 32.00 2.50 5.45
C GLY A 625 31.92 1.31 6.40
N THR A 626 32.67 1.31 7.50
CA THR A 626 32.64 0.25 8.51
C THR A 626 31.25 0.02 9.12
N GLY A 627 30.47 1.08 9.37
CA GLY A 627 29.09 0.96 9.85
C GLY A 627 28.15 0.27 8.85
N SER A 628 28.33 0.49 7.54
CA SER A 628 27.50 -0.10 6.50
C SER A 628 27.92 -1.53 6.11
N ALA A 629 29.10 -1.99 6.56
CA ALA A 629 29.53 -3.38 6.38
C ALA A 629 28.58 -4.37 7.07
N LEU A 630 27.93 -3.96 8.15
CA LEU A 630 26.96 -4.81 8.86
C LEU A 630 25.68 -5.08 8.04
N TYR A 631 25.45 -4.38 6.93
CA TYR A 631 24.28 -4.60 6.06
C TYR A 631 24.49 -5.74 5.05
N SER A 632 25.67 -6.38 5.04
CA SER A 632 26.01 -7.46 4.10
C SER A 632 26.74 -8.59 4.83
N ILE A 633 26.28 -8.90 6.06
CA ILE A 633 26.88 -9.95 6.89
C ILE A 633 26.82 -11.33 6.23
N ASP A 634 25.78 -11.59 5.44
CA ASP A 634 25.58 -12.82 4.69
C ASP A 634 26.67 -13.03 3.62
N GLU A 635 27.23 -11.95 3.08
CA GLU A 635 28.35 -11.99 2.14
C GLU A 635 29.72 -11.90 2.83
N ILE A 636 29.85 -11.06 3.86
CA ILE A 636 31.13 -10.76 4.51
C ILE A 636 31.57 -11.89 5.45
N TYR A 637 30.69 -12.37 6.34
CA TYR A 637 31.09 -13.35 7.35
C TYR A 637 31.62 -14.65 6.75
N PRO A 638 31.06 -15.19 5.64
CA PRO A 638 31.64 -16.34 4.95
C PRO A 638 33.06 -16.10 4.42
N MET A 639 33.45 -14.84 4.17
CA MET A 639 34.83 -14.51 3.79
C MET A 639 35.76 -14.50 5.00
N LEU A 640 35.25 -14.15 6.18
CA LEU A 640 36.03 -14.06 7.42
C LEU A 640 36.20 -15.43 8.11
N TYR A 641 35.16 -16.27 8.06
CA TYR A 641 35.07 -17.52 8.81
C TYR A 641 34.63 -18.69 7.92
N ARG A 642 35.12 -19.89 8.24
CA ARG A 642 34.68 -21.13 7.56
C ARG A 642 33.34 -21.63 8.08
N ASP A 643 33.21 -21.63 9.40
CA ASP A 643 32.00 -22.05 10.11
C ASP A 643 31.45 -20.83 10.87
N ILE A 644 30.15 -20.58 10.73
CA ILE A 644 29.48 -19.42 11.33
C ILE A 644 28.32 -19.92 12.19
N ASP A 645 28.33 -19.54 13.46
CA ASP A 645 27.24 -19.82 14.40
C ASP A 645 26.18 -18.71 14.30
N TRP A 646 25.31 -18.83 13.29
CA TRP A 646 24.22 -17.88 13.07
C TRP A 646 23.25 -17.79 14.27
N PRO A 647 22.86 -18.90 14.92
CA PRO A 647 22.08 -18.84 16.16
C PRO A 647 22.73 -18.01 17.26
N ALA A 648 24.02 -18.22 17.55
CA ALA A 648 24.70 -17.44 18.59
C ALA A 648 24.82 -15.94 18.24
N LEU A 649 24.96 -15.60 16.96
CA LEU A 649 24.92 -14.21 16.51
C LEU A 649 23.52 -13.61 16.68
N TRP A 650 22.47 -14.38 16.39
CA TRP A 650 21.09 -13.96 16.66
C TRP A 650 20.87 -13.68 18.14
N ASP A 651 21.33 -14.55 19.04
CA ASP A 651 21.14 -14.39 20.48
C ASP A 651 21.72 -13.05 20.97
N ARG A 652 22.83 -12.57 20.38
CA ARG A 652 23.39 -11.24 20.66
C ARG A 652 22.52 -10.09 20.18
N LEU A 653 21.85 -10.24 19.05
CA LEU A 653 20.88 -9.25 18.59
C LEU A 653 19.62 -9.30 19.46
N ALA A 654 19.14 -10.49 19.81
CA ALA A 654 17.95 -10.69 20.65
C ALA A 654 18.11 -10.03 22.04
N GLU A 655 19.27 -10.18 22.68
CA GLU A 655 19.62 -9.49 23.95
C GLU A 655 19.40 -7.96 23.84
N GLN A 656 19.66 -7.36 22.68
CA GLN A 656 19.46 -5.92 22.46
C GLN A 656 18.01 -5.58 22.08
N ILE A 657 17.33 -6.45 21.32
CA ILE A 657 15.93 -6.24 20.92
C ILE A 657 15.02 -6.18 22.16
N GLU A 658 15.29 -7.00 23.19
CA GLU A 658 14.51 -7.01 24.42
C GLU A 658 14.54 -5.66 25.17
N GLY A 659 15.67 -4.97 25.14
CA GLY A 659 15.84 -3.63 25.73
C GLY A 659 15.23 -2.51 24.88
N TYR A 660 14.99 -2.77 23.59
CA TYR A 660 14.60 -1.74 22.64
C TYR A 660 13.22 -1.15 22.93
N ARG A 661 13.15 0.19 22.90
CA ARG A 661 11.93 0.94 23.22
C ARG A 661 10.70 0.47 22.43
N ASP A 662 10.82 0.41 21.11
CA ASP A 662 9.66 0.13 20.24
C ASP A 662 9.19 -1.33 20.37
N TYR A 663 10.11 -2.27 20.62
CA TYR A 663 9.76 -3.66 20.95
C TYR A 663 8.96 -3.76 22.26
N GLN A 664 9.36 -2.99 23.28
CA GLN A 664 8.72 -3.02 24.60
C GLN A 664 7.28 -2.45 24.61
N LYS A 665 6.94 -1.55 23.68
CA LYS A 665 5.58 -0.99 23.55
C LYS A 665 4.53 -2.03 23.18
N ILE A 666 4.92 -3.00 22.35
CA ILE A 666 4.01 -4.02 21.82
C ILE A 666 3.94 -5.18 22.79
N LYS A 667 2.77 -5.81 22.96
CA LYS A 667 2.63 -7.00 23.81
C LYS A 667 3.19 -8.25 23.10
N PRO A 668 3.73 -9.23 23.84
CA PRO A 668 4.09 -10.53 23.26
C PRO A 668 2.93 -11.18 22.51
N ILE A 669 3.24 -11.88 21.43
CA ILE A 669 2.27 -12.66 20.64
C ILE A 669 1.81 -13.84 21.50
N ALA A 670 0.49 -13.96 21.69
CA ALA A 670 -0.09 -15.07 22.44
C ALA A 670 0.04 -16.37 21.65
N ARG A 671 0.49 -17.44 22.31
CA ARG A 671 0.51 -18.79 21.75
C ARG A 671 -0.73 -19.56 22.18
N ASN A 672 -1.41 -20.21 21.23
CA ASN A 672 -2.63 -20.96 21.50
C ASN A 672 -2.36 -22.48 21.53
N ASP A 673 -1.76 -22.96 22.62
CA ASP A 673 -1.26 -24.35 22.77
C ASP A 673 -2.37 -25.43 22.95
N GLY A 674 -3.60 -25.19 22.49
CA GLY A 674 -4.78 -25.99 22.86
C GLY A 674 -5.72 -26.43 21.72
N MET A 675 -5.50 -25.99 20.48
CA MET A 675 -6.35 -26.36 19.34
C MET A 675 -5.51 -27.01 18.24
N ALA A 676 -5.89 -28.23 17.84
CA ALA A 676 -5.34 -28.84 16.65
C ALA A 676 -5.70 -27.97 15.44
N ARG A 677 -4.68 -27.41 14.80
CA ARG A 677 -4.79 -26.44 13.71
C ARG A 677 -4.12 -27.03 12.48
N ASP A 678 -4.81 -27.12 11.35
CA ASP A 678 -4.30 -27.71 10.10
C ASP A 678 -3.82 -26.62 9.12
N ASP A 679 -2.83 -26.94 8.29
CA ASP A 679 -2.37 -26.04 7.21
C ASP A 679 -3.46 -25.84 6.15
N VAL A 680 -4.19 -26.91 5.82
CA VAL A 680 -5.32 -26.81 4.86
C VAL A 680 -6.44 -25.94 5.44
N ASP A 681 -6.68 -26.01 6.75
CA ASP A 681 -7.68 -25.18 7.41
C ASP A 681 -7.29 -23.69 7.39
N LEU A 682 -6.00 -23.36 7.40
CA LEU A 682 -5.54 -21.96 7.26
C LEU A 682 -5.74 -21.46 5.83
N LEU A 683 -5.52 -22.30 4.80
CA LEU A 683 -5.92 -21.95 3.43
C LEU A 683 -7.44 -21.81 3.30
N THR A 684 -8.23 -22.68 3.95
CA THR A 684 -9.69 -22.56 4.02
C THR A 684 -10.08 -21.23 4.66
N ARG A 685 -9.40 -20.83 5.73
CA ARG A 685 -9.65 -19.55 6.40
C ARG A 685 -9.45 -18.37 5.46
N LEU A 686 -8.39 -18.36 4.64
CA LEU A 686 -8.17 -17.29 3.66
C LEU A 686 -9.33 -17.16 2.67
N PHE A 687 -9.82 -18.28 2.12
CA PHE A 687 -10.96 -18.27 1.20
C PHE A 687 -12.26 -17.82 1.89
N LEU A 688 -12.50 -18.24 3.13
CA LEU A 688 -13.68 -17.80 3.90
C LEU A 688 -13.65 -16.30 4.16
N GLU A 689 -12.50 -15.76 4.54
CA GLU A 689 -12.36 -14.32 4.78
C GLU A 689 -12.56 -13.51 3.50
N ALA A 690 -11.91 -13.91 2.40
CA ALA A 690 -12.11 -13.28 1.10
C ALA A 690 -13.58 -13.32 0.65
N ALA A 691 -14.28 -14.44 0.89
CA ALA A 691 -15.70 -14.57 0.59
C ALA A 691 -16.61 -13.69 1.48
N THR A 692 -16.17 -13.34 2.70
CA THR A 692 -17.02 -12.71 3.73
C THR A 692 -16.65 -11.28 4.09
N PHE A 693 -15.61 -10.68 3.50
CA PHE A 693 -15.24 -9.27 3.69
C PHE A 693 -16.35 -8.26 3.35
N GLY A 694 -17.44 -8.65 2.69
CA GLY A 694 -18.49 -7.72 2.26
C GLY A 694 -18.14 -6.92 1.00
N VAL A 695 -16.93 -7.08 0.48
CA VAL A 695 -16.45 -6.53 -0.79
C VAL A 695 -16.82 -7.49 -1.95
N SER A 696 -17.15 -6.95 -3.12
CA SER A 696 -17.52 -7.71 -4.33
C SER A 696 -16.34 -8.52 -4.87
N ASP A 697 -15.21 -7.86 -5.04
CA ASP A 697 -14.07 -8.38 -5.81
C ASP A 697 -13.38 -9.57 -5.13
N PRO A 698 -12.97 -9.50 -3.83
CA PRO A 698 -12.44 -10.66 -3.12
C PRO A 698 -13.38 -11.86 -3.08
N ARG A 699 -14.71 -11.63 -3.10
CA ARG A 699 -15.70 -12.71 -3.11
C ARG A 699 -15.73 -13.43 -4.45
N GLU A 700 -15.68 -12.67 -5.55
CA GLU A 700 -15.62 -13.22 -6.90
C GLU A 700 -14.31 -13.97 -7.14
N GLN A 701 -13.20 -13.42 -6.66
CA GLN A 701 -11.89 -14.07 -6.66
C GLN A 701 -11.90 -15.39 -5.87
N ALA A 702 -12.46 -15.38 -4.66
CA ALA A 702 -12.60 -16.58 -3.83
C ALA A 702 -13.47 -17.65 -4.50
N THR A 703 -14.61 -17.25 -5.06
CA THR A 703 -15.53 -18.14 -5.80
C THR A 703 -14.82 -18.78 -6.99
N SER A 704 -14.12 -17.98 -7.80
CA SER A 704 -13.37 -18.45 -8.96
C SER A 704 -12.24 -19.40 -8.57
N GLY A 705 -11.51 -19.10 -7.49
CA GLY A 705 -10.44 -19.96 -6.98
C GLY A 705 -10.95 -21.29 -6.45
N LEU A 706 -12.08 -21.29 -5.73
CA LEU A 706 -12.71 -22.51 -5.23
C LEU A 706 -13.17 -23.42 -6.38
N ILE A 707 -13.74 -22.86 -7.45
CA ILE A 707 -14.12 -23.63 -8.64
C ILE A 707 -12.88 -24.15 -9.38
N GLU A 708 -11.80 -23.37 -9.47
CA GLU A 708 -10.55 -23.83 -10.10
C GLU A 708 -9.90 -24.99 -9.33
N LEU A 709 -10.09 -25.09 -8.01
CA LEU A 709 -9.63 -26.26 -7.23
C LEU A 709 -10.28 -27.57 -7.70
N ILE A 710 -11.58 -27.54 -8.02
CA ILE A 710 -12.29 -28.70 -8.58
C ILE A 710 -11.74 -29.02 -9.97
N ARG A 711 -11.62 -28.02 -10.84
CA ARG A 711 -11.08 -28.18 -12.20
C ARG A 711 -9.64 -28.70 -12.22
N ALA A 712 -8.83 -28.33 -11.24
CA ALA A 712 -7.45 -28.78 -11.09
C ALA A 712 -7.31 -30.14 -10.36
N GLY A 713 -8.42 -30.78 -9.99
CA GLY A 713 -8.43 -32.07 -9.29
C GLY A 713 -7.88 -32.01 -7.85
N ALA A 714 -8.03 -30.87 -7.17
CA ALA A 714 -7.57 -30.64 -5.80
C ALA A 714 -8.74 -30.30 -4.84
N PRO A 715 -9.73 -31.20 -4.66
CA PRO A 715 -11.01 -30.85 -4.05
C PRO A 715 -11.01 -30.74 -2.52
N ASP A 716 -9.97 -31.17 -1.79
CA ASP A 716 -10.00 -31.19 -0.31
C ASP A 716 -10.21 -29.79 0.29
N LEU A 717 -9.50 -28.80 -0.23
CA LEU A 717 -9.64 -27.40 0.19
C LEU A 717 -11.03 -26.84 -0.14
N PHE A 718 -11.58 -27.21 -1.31
CA PHE A 718 -12.96 -26.89 -1.66
C PHE A 718 -13.95 -27.51 -0.68
N PHE A 719 -13.81 -28.80 -0.35
CA PHE A 719 -14.70 -29.50 0.57
C PHE A 719 -14.73 -28.84 1.95
N ARG A 720 -13.56 -28.54 2.54
CA ARG A 720 -13.49 -27.91 3.86
C ARG A 720 -14.10 -26.51 3.85
N THR A 721 -13.82 -25.73 2.80
CA THR A 721 -14.37 -24.38 2.66
C THR A 721 -15.88 -24.41 2.49
N CYS A 722 -16.42 -25.27 1.63
CA CYS A 722 -17.86 -25.45 1.46
C CYS A 722 -18.52 -25.94 2.75
N SER A 723 -17.95 -26.91 3.47
CA SER A 723 -18.50 -27.35 4.77
C SER A 723 -18.63 -26.18 5.76
N GLN A 724 -17.60 -25.34 5.90
CA GLN A 724 -17.65 -24.20 6.82
C GLN A 724 -18.63 -23.10 6.34
N LEU A 725 -18.72 -22.85 5.03
CA LEU A 725 -19.72 -21.93 4.47
C LEU A 725 -21.15 -22.40 4.77
N LEU A 726 -21.42 -23.71 4.63
CA LEU A 726 -22.74 -24.30 4.89
C LEU A 726 -23.13 -24.31 6.37
N GLU A 727 -22.15 -24.30 7.29
CA GLU A 727 -22.36 -24.11 8.73
C GLU A 727 -22.54 -22.63 9.12
N GLY A 728 -22.18 -21.72 8.21
CA GLY A 728 -22.29 -20.27 8.37
C GLY A 728 -23.73 -19.77 8.50
N LYS A 729 -23.88 -18.44 8.62
CA LYS A 729 -25.20 -17.79 8.79
C LYS A 729 -25.48 -16.79 7.68
N GLY A 730 -26.59 -16.95 6.98
CA GLY A 730 -27.06 -15.98 5.98
C GLY A 730 -26.35 -16.14 4.63
N HIS A 731 -25.56 -15.15 4.21
CA HIS A 731 -24.95 -15.18 2.88
C HIS A 731 -23.88 -16.27 2.71
N GLU A 732 -23.19 -16.66 3.78
CA GLU A 732 -22.18 -17.73 3.78
C GLU A 732 -22.77 -19.05 3.27
N VAL A 733 -23.89 -19.49 3.85
CA VAL A 733 -24.56 -20.74 3.46
C VAL A 733 -25.14 -20.65 2.05
N GLN A 734 -25.62 -19.46 1.63
CA GLN A 734 -26.06 -19.23 0.25
C GLN A 734 -24.91 -19.41 -0.74
N LEU A 735 -23.73 -18.85 -0.44
CA LEU A 735 -22.53 -19.02 -1.26
C LEU A 735 -22.09 -20.50 -1.28
N GLY A 736 -22.06 -21.17 -0.11
CA GLY A 736 -21.73 -22.58 -0.01
C GLY A 736 -22.66 -23.46 -0.87
N ALA A 737 -23.97 -23.23 -0.80
CA ALA A 737 -24.96 -23.94 -1.61
C ALA A 737 -24.75 -23.69 -3.11
N ARG A 738 -24.46 -22.44 -3.51
CA ARG A 738 -24.14 -22.09 -4.91
C ARG A 738 -22.88 -22.79 -5.41
N LEU A 739 -21.81 -22.83 -4.61
CA LEU A 739 -20.59 -23.54 -4.96
C LEU A 739 -20.84 -25.05 -5.16
N LEU A 740 -21.66 -25.67 -4.31
CA LEU A 740 -22.07 -27.07 -4.52
C LEU A 740 -22.86 -27.25 -5.81
N PHE A 741 -23.74 -26.29 -6.15
CA PHE A 741 -24.50 -26.32 -7.39
C PHE A 741 -23.61 -26.17 -8.64
N GLU A 742 -22.60 -25.30 -8.60
CA GLU A 742 -21.61 -25.16 -9.69
C GLU A 742 -20.75 -26.40 -9.86
N ALA A 743 -20.47 -27.13 -8.76
CA ALA A 743 -19.67 -28.34 -8.77
C ALA A 743 -20.51 -29.64 -8.80
N ARG A 744 -21.81 -29.55 -9.13
CA ARG A 744 -22.77 -30.66 -9.04
C ARG A 744 -22.42 -31.89 -9.89
N ASP A 745 -21.68 -31.69 -10.98
CA ASP A 745 -21.29 -32.73 -11.92
C ASP A 745 -20.02 -33.48 -11.50
N ASP A 746 -19.35 -33.03 -10.42
CA ASP A 746 -18.17 -33.71 -9.87
C ASP A 746 -18.59 -34.84 -8.90
N GLN A 747 -18.16 -36.05 -9.21
CA GLN A 747 -18.52 -37.25 -8.44
C GLN A 747 -17.99 -37.22 -6.99
N ALA A 748 -16.84 -36.58 -6.75
CA ALA A 748 -16.25 -36.50 -5.41
C ALA A 748 -17.03 -35.49 -4.55
N VAL A 749 -17.49 -34.37 -5.13
CA VAL A 749 -18.39 -33.41 -4.49
C VAL A 749 -19.70 -34.06 -4.10
N GLU A 750 -20.35 -34.76 -5.03
CA GLU A 750 -21.59 -35.50 -4.76
C GLU A 750 -21.39 -36.47 -3.58
N THR A 751 -20.35 -37.30 -3.62
CA THR A 751 -20.08 -38.30 -2.58
C THR A 751 -19.90 -37.66 -1.20
N LYS A 752 -19.28 -36.47 -1.14
CA LYS A 752 -19.01 -35.76 0.11
C LYS A 752 -20.26 -35.14 0.73
N PHE A 753 -21.12 -34.51 -0.08
CA PHE A 753 -22.21 -33.65 0.42
C PHE A 753 -23.61 -34.21 0.26
N ARG A 754 -23.77 -35.38 -0.39
CA ARG A 754 -25.08 -36.03 -0.60
C ARG A 754 -25.93 -36.12 0.68
N HIS A 755 -25.29 -36.39 1.82
CA HIS A 755 -25.98 -36.53 3.12
C HIS A 755 -26.35 -35.21 3.79
N ASP A 756 -25.79 -34.07 3.34
CA ASP A 756 -26.10 -32.75 3.88
C ASP A 756 -27.31 -32.09 3.21
N LEU A 757 -27.84 -32.68 2.12
CA LEU A 757 -28.98 -32.13 1.38
C LEU A 757 -30.24 -31.94 2.22
N GLU A 758 -30.52 -32.84 3.17
CA GLU A 758 -31.65 -32.70 4.10
C GLU A 758 -31.55 -31.42 4.95
N LYS A 759 -30.33 -30.98 5.30
CA LYS A 759 -30.12 -29.73 6.03
C LYS A 759 -30.36 -28.52 5.13
N LEU A 760 -29.98 -28.61 3.85
CA LEU A 760 -30.18 -27.53 2.89
C LEU A 760 -31.66 -27.31 2.61
N THR A 761 -32.44 -28.37 2.30
CA THR A 761 -33.89 -28.26 2.04
C THR A 761 -34.68 -27.75 3.24
N ALA A 762 -34.20 -28.03 4.46
CA ALA A 762 -34.78 -27.54 5.70
C ALA A 762 -34.36 -26.10 6.10
N HIS A 763 -33.42 -25.47 5.38
CA HIS A 763 -32.86 -24.16 5.76
C HIS A 763 -33.87 -23.01 5.58
N GLU A 764 -33.89 -22.02 6.47
CA GLU A 764 -34.89 -20.93 6.45
C GLU A 764 -34.88 -20.08 5.17
N ASP A 765 -33.69 -19.87 4.58
CA ASP A 765 -33.49 -19.12 3.34
C ASP A 765 -34.03 -19.90 2.12
N ALA A 766 -34.93 -19.27 1.36
CA ALA A 766 -35.56 -19.89 0.19
C ALA A 766 -34.58 -20.32 -0.90
N CYS A 767 -33.53 -19.53 -1.18
CA CYS A 767 -32.54 -19.85 -2.22
C CYS A 767 -31.75 -21.10 -1.82
N VAL A 768 -31.33 -21.19 -0.56
CA VAL A 768 -30.57 -22.36 -0.05
C VAL A 768 -31.43 -23.62 -0.14
N ALA A 769 -32.69 -23.52 0.28
CA ALA A 769 -33.59 -24.65 0.28
C ALA A 769 -33.95 -25.14 -1.13
N ALA A 770 -34.20 -24.22 -2.06
CA ALA A 770 -34.40 -24.53 -3.47
C ALA A 770 -33.18 -25.23 -4.09
N ILE A 771 -31.96 -24.72 -3.84
CA ILE A 771 -30.72 -25.37 -4.32
C ILE A 771 -30.58 -26.78 -3.75
N GLY A 772 -30.88 -26.97 -2.46
CA GLY A 772 -30.85 -28.29 -1.83
C GLY A 772 -31.80 -29.30 -2.47
N GLU A 773 -32.99 -28.86 -2.86
CA GLU A 773 -33.98 -29.71 -3.54
C GLU A 773 -33.55 -30.04 -4.97
N ILE A 774 -33.06 -29.05 -5.73
CA ILE A 774 -32.53 -29.27 -7.08
C ILE A 774 -31.34 -30.24 -7.07
N LEU A 775 -30.42 -30.08 -6.12
CA LEU A 775 -29.31 -31.03 -5.94
C LEU A 775 -29.81 -32.42 -5.55
N GLY A 776 -30.89 -32.51 -4.77
CA GLY A 776 -31.54 -33.77 -4.43
C GLY A 776 -32.10 -34.52 -5.64
N ASP A 777 -32.66 -33.79 -6.59
CA ASP A 777 -33.11 -34.34 -7.88
C ASP A 777 -31.93 -34.76 -8.76
N VAL A 778 -30.89 -33.91 -8.88
CA VAL A 778 -29.69 -34.19 -9.68
C VAL A 778 -28.92 -35.41 -9.16
N TRP A 779 -28.75 -35.54 -7.83
CA TRP A 779 -28.02 -36.65 -7.19
C TRP A 779 -28.93 -37.84 -6.80
N GLY A 780 -30.24 -37.75 -7.04
CA GLY A 780 -31.21 -38.82 -6.85
C GLY A 780 -31.45 -39.23 -5.38
N THR A 781 -31.43 -38.29 -4.44
CA THR A 781 -31.62 -38.55 -2.99
C THR A 781 -33.06 -38.42 -2.51
N GLY A 782 -33.96 -37.81 -3.29
CA GLY A 782 -35.35 -37.56 -2.89
C GLY A 782 -35.51 -36.55 -1.75
N ALA A 783 -34.52 -35.66 -1.58
CA ALA A 783 -34.58 -34.57 -0.61
C ALA A 783 -35.48 -33.44 -1.15
N HIS A 784 -36.59 -33.17 -0.45
CA HIS A 784 -37.55 -32.13 -0.82
C HIS A 784 -37.83 -31.20 0.36
N MET A 785 -38.23 -29.96 0.06
CA MET A 785 -38.69 -29.06 1.10
C MET A 785 -40.00 -29.53 1.73
N ALA A 786 -40.08 -29.49 3.07
CA ALA A 786 -41.31 -29.78 3.78
C ALA A 786 -42.24 -28.56 3.85
N ALA A 787 -43.55 -28.80 3.68
CA ALA A 787 -44.58 -27.79 3.96
C ALA A 787 -44.54 -27.37 5.44
N ALA A 788 -44.82 -26.10 5.71
CA ALA A 788 -44.76 -25.52 7.05
C ALA A 788 -45.87 -24.49 7.28
N GLU A 789 -46.33 -24.35 8.53
CA GLU A 789 -47.28 -23.30 8.91
C GLU A 789 -46.63 -21.92 8.97
N LEU A 790 -47.39 -20.86 8.67
CA LEU A 790 -46.90 -19.48 8.77
C LEU A 790 -46.62 -19.06 10.22
N PRO A 791 -45.58 -18.24 10.45
CA PRO A 791 -45.37 -17.61 11.75
C PRO A 791 -46.58 -16.79 12.24
N ALA A 792 -46.78 -16.75 13.56
CA ALA A 792 -47.94 -16.11 14.18
C ALA A 792 -48.16 -14.63 13.78
N LEU A 793 -47.10 -13.90 13.43
CA LEU A 793 -47.17 -12.49 13.03
C LEU A 793 -48.14 -12.27 11.85
N TYR A 794 -48.18 -13.20 10.89
CA TYR A 794 -49.03 -13.10 9.70
C TYR A 794 -50.53 -13.13 10.02
N SER A 795 -50.91 -13.72 11.16
CA SER A 795 -52.29 -13.79 11.63
C SER A 795 -52.76 -12.54 12.41
N LEU A 796 -51.83 -11.67 12.82
CA LEU A 796 -52.14 -10.51 13.67
C LEU A 796 -52.62 -9.32 12.84
N LYS A 797 -53.74 -8.72 13.24
CA LYS A 797 -54.21 -7.43 12.69
C LYS A 797 -53.47 -6.28 13.39
N LEU A 798 -52.33 -5.88 12.82
CA LEU A 798 -51.51 -4.78 13.31
C LEU A 798 -51.94 -3.45 12.67
N PRO A 799 -51.79 -2.30 13.37
CA PRO A 799 -52.09 -0.99 12.79
C PRO A 799 -51.20 -0.70 11.57
N PRO A 800 -51.68 0.10 10.59
CA PRO A 800 -50.87 0.48 9.44
C PRO A 800 -49.63 1.25 9.89
N LEU A 801 -48.50 1.05 9.19
CA LEU A 801 -47.30 1.87 9.40
C LEU A 801 -47.57 3.31 8.94
N LYS A 802 -47.07 4.31 9.68
CA LYS A 802 -47.13 5.70 9.22
C LYS A 802 -46.05 5.91 8.17
N GLU A 803 -46.43 6.37 6.99
CA GLU A 803 -45.51 6.82 5.93
C GLU A 803 -44.85 8.15 6.32
N THR A 804 -44.04 8.16 7.37
CA THR A 804 -43.12 9.27 7.61
C THR A 804 -41.93 9.06 6.70
N SER A 805 -41.72 9.98 5.76
CA SER A 805 -40.72 9.93 4.68
C SER A 805 -39.31 9.61 5.22
N GLY A 806 -38.70 8.53 4.69
CA GLY A 806 -37.56 7.78 5.21
C GLY A 806 -36.20 8.47 5.36
N ARG A 807 -36.05 9.76 5.02
CA ARG A 807 -34.74 10.44 5.14
C ARG A 807 -34.35 10.84 6.57
N SER A 808 -35.28 10.90 7.52
CA SER A 808 -34.98 11.35 8.91
C SER A 808 -34.42 10.24 9.82
N LEU A 809 -34.47 8.97 9.41
CA LEU A 809 -34.12 7.81 10.25
C LEU A 809 -32.80 7.11 9.83
N ARG A 810 -32.12 7.67 8.83
CA ARG A 810 -30.86 7.17 8.29
C ARG A 810 -29.75 8.19 8.52
N ASP A 811 -28.55 7.68 8.65
CA ASP A 811 -27.34 8.49 8.63
C ASP A 811 -27.03 8.93 7.19
N GLU A 812 -26.62 10.19 6.97
CA GLU A 812 -26.45 10.75 5.62
C GLU A 812 -25.29 10.12 4.84
N GLU A 813 -24.23 9.69 5.53
CA GLU A 813 -23.02 9.14 4.93
C GLU A 813 -23.18 7.63 4.65
N SER A 814 -23.50 6.86 5.68
CA SER A 814 -23.63 5.41 5.60
C SER A 814 -24.96 4.95 4.98
N LEU A 815 -25.98 5.83 4.92
CA LEU A 815 -27.39 5.52 4.61
C LEU A 815 -27.99 4.39 5.47
N GLY A 816 -27.28 3.95 6.52
CA GLY A 816 -27.73 2.89 7.41
C GLY A 816 -28.81 3.39 8.37
N PRO A 817 -29.75 2.52 8.79
CA PRO A 817 -30.71 2.87 9.84
C PRO A 817 -30.02 3.24 11.15
N VAL A 818 -30.51 4.29 11.81
CA VAL A 818 -30.05 4.73 13.14
C VAL A 818 -30.93 4.14 14.27
N ILE A 819 -32.12 3.64 13.93
CA ILE A 819 -33.05 2.97 14.85
C ILE A 819 -33.70 1.74 14.19
N ASP A 820 -34.16 0.78 15.00
CA ASP A 820 -34.85 -0.44 14.54
C ASP A 820 -36.30 -0.15 14.09
N ASP A 821 -36.44 0.51 12.93
CA ASP A 821 -37.74 0.82 12.32
C ASP A 821 -38.02 -0.05 11.08
N PRO A 822 -39.24 -0.64 10.94
CA PRO A 822 -39.58 -1.47 9.79
C PRO A 822 -39.54 -0.79 8.43
N VAL A 823 -39.76 0.53 8.35
CA VAL A 823 -39.66 1.28 7.10
C VAL A 823 -38.20 1.55 6.77
N ALA A 824 -37.40 1.94 7.76
CA ALA A 824 -35.98 2.22 7.57
C ALA A 824 -35.19 1.00 7.06
N TRP A 825 -35.48 -0.21 7.56
CA TRP A 825 -34.82 -1.45 7.14
C TRP A 825 -35.12 -1.85 5.69
N THR A 826 -36.32 -1.56 5.19
CA THR A 826 -36.78 -2.04 3.87
C THR A 826 -36.88 -0.94 2.80
N GLU A 827 -36.45 0.28 3.12
CA GLU A 827 -36.44 1.38 2.15
C GLU A 827 -35.40 1.11 1.05
N GLY A 828 -35.85 1.22 -0.21
CA GLY A 828 -35.14 0.75 -1.40
C GLY A 828 -35.71 -0.54 -2.01
N PHE A 829 -36.57 -1.26 -1.27
CA PHE A 829 -37.21 -2.50 -1.72
C PHE A 829 -38.74 -2.35 -1.89
N ASP A 830 -39.24 -1.13 -2.05
CA ASP A 830 -40.66 -0.81 -2.04
C ASP A 830 -41.43 -1.54 -3.17
N GLN A 831 -40.93 -1.44 -4.41
CA GLN A 831 -41.52 -2.11 -5.57
C GLN A 831 -41.53 -3.63 -5.42
N TRP A 832 -40.45 -4.20 -4.88
CA TRP A 832 -40.34 -5.62 -4.66
C TRP A 832 -41.32 -6.11 -3.59
N LEU A 833 -41.46 -5.36 -2.48
CA LEU A 833 -42.43 -5.67 -1.42
C LEU A 833 -43.87 -5.57 -1.90
N GLU A 834 -44.18 -4.62 -2.79
CA GLU A 834 -45.49 -4.55 -3.45
C GLU A 834 -45.75 -5.77 -4.32
N MET A 835 -44.74 -6.24 -5.05
CA MET A 835 -44.87 -7.46 -5.87
C MET A 835 -45.12 -8.69 -4.98
N LEU A 836 -44.30 -8.88 -3.94
CA LEU A 836 -44.50 -9.98 -2.98
C LEU A 836 -45.90 -9.93 -2.35
N SER A 837 -46.37 -8.73 -1.98
CA SER A 837 -47.70 -8.52 -1.42
C SER A 837 -48.82 -8.93 -2.38
N ARG A 838 -48.64 -8.69 -3.69
CA ARG A 838 -49.62 -9.08 -4.73
C ARG A 838 -49.67 -10.58 -4.92
N PHE A 839 -48.53 -11.27 -4.96
CA PHE A 839 -48.49 -12.72 -5.12
C PHE A 839 -48.99 -13.47 -3.89
N SER A 840 -48.59 -13.04 -2.68
CA SER A 840 -48.90 -13.77 -1.45
C SER A 840 -50.18 -13.33 -0.76
N GLU A 841 -50.87 -12.29 -1.25
CA GLU A 841 -52.01 -11.61 -0.60
C GLU A 841 -51.74 -11.08 0.83
N VAL A 842 -50.46 -10.92 1.22
CA VAL A 842 -50.07 -10.39 2.54
C VAL A 842 -49.77 -8.91 2.43
N SER A 843 -50.30 -8.08 3.34
CA SER A 843 -50.07 -6.62 3.28
C SER A 843 -48.59 -6.24 3.41
N VAL A 844 -48.14 -5.24 2.62
CA VAL A 844 -46.78 -4.67 2.70
C VAL A 844 -46.39 -4.28 4.13
N SER A 845 -47.33 -3.74 4.92
CA SER A 845 -47.09 -3.41 6.34
C SER A 845 -46.73 -4.63 7.19
N THR A 846 -47.38 -5.77 6.96
CA THR A 846 -47.06 -7.03 7.64
C THR A 846 -45.69 -7.55 7.21
N LEU A 847 -45.40 -7.50 5.90
CA LEU A 847 -44.11 -7.94 5.35
C LEU A 847 -42.94 -7.13 5.94
N ARG A 848 -43.02 -5.80 5.96
CA ARG A 848 -41.98 -4.94 6.56
C ARG A 848 -41.76 -5.24 8.03
N ARG A 849 -42.83 -5.45 8.80
CA ARG A 849 -42.74 -5.81 10.22
C ARG A 849 -42.08 -7.18 10.41
N ARG A 850 -42.34 -8.15 9.51
CA ARG A 850 -41.68 -9.46 9.56
C ARG A 850 -40.19 -9.35 9.28
N VAL A 851 -39.81 -8.60 8.25
CA VAL A 851 -38.41 -8.33 7.92
C VAL A 851 -37.69 -7.70 9.11
N ALA A 852 -38.25 -6.63 9.69
CA ALA A 852 -37.68 -5.99 10.87
C ALA A 852 -37.59 -6.93 12.08
N GLN A 853 -38.61 -7.78 12.31
CA GLN A 853 -38.57 -8.77 13.38
C GLN A 853 -37.42 -9.77 13.21
N LEU A 854 -37.15 -10.22 11.99
CA LEU A 854 -36.03 -11.10 11.67
C LEU A 854 -34.68 -10.40 11.90
N ILE A 855 -34.53 -9.18 11.39
CA ILE A 855 -33.29 -8.39 11.55
C ILE A 855 -33.01 -8.11 13.03
N ASN A 856 -34.04 -7.73 13.80
CA ASN A 856 -33.92 -7.50 15.25
C ASN A 856 -33.52 -8.79 15.99
N LYS A 857 -34.05 -9.96 15.59
CA LYS A 857 -33.64 -11.27 16.13
C LYS A 857 -32.16 -11.57 15.84
N TRP A 858 -31.60 -11.04 14.75
CA TRP A 858 -30.20 -11.24 14.36
C TRP A 858 -29.23 -10.17 14.85
N GLY A 859 -29.70 -9.16 15.60
CA GLY A 859 -28.88 -8.13 16.23
C GLY A 859 -29.29 -6.68 15.94
N GLY A 860 -30.23 -6.43 15.02
CA GLY A 860 -30.76 -5.07 14.77
C GLY A 860 -29.71 -4.03 14.36
N VAL A 861 -29.97 -2.77 14.68
CA VAL A 861 -29.10 -1.62 14.36
C VAL A 861 -27.71 -1.75 14.96
N GLU A 862 -27.55 -2.38 16.13
CA GLU A 862 -26.24 -2.56 16.77
C GLU A 862 -25.27 -3.34 15.88
N LYS A 863 -25.77 -4.31 15.11
CA LYS A 863 -24.93 -5.17 14.26
C LYS A 863 -24.91 -4.77 12.79
N TYR A 864 -25.97 -4.15 12.28
CA TYR A 864 -26.12 -3.88 10.84
C TYR A 864 -26.48 -2.43 10.48
N GLY A 865 -26.66 -1.55 11.46
CA GLY A 865 -27.04 -0.15 11.25
C GLY A 865 -25.89 0.73 10.76
N ALA A 866 -26.04 2.06 10.90
CA ALA A 866 -25.06 3.05 10.41
C ALA A 866 -23.61 2.79 10.89
N LYS A 867 -23.45 2.46 12.18
CA LYS A 867 -22.13 2.19 12.78
C LYS A 867 -21.41 0.98 12.16
N ALA A 868 -22.17 -0.03 11.74
CA ALA A 868 -21.61 -1.25 11.16
C ALA A 868 -20.90 -1.00 9.82
N ALA A 869 -21.35 -0.02 9.03
CA ALA A 869 -20.66 0.36 7.80
C ALA A 869 -19.28 0.97 8.08
N LYS A 870 -19.18 1.78 9.13
CA LYS A 870 -17.90 2.34 9.59
C LYS A 870 -16.99 1.28 10.18
N GLU A 871 -17.52 0.36 10.99
CA GLU A 871 -16.75 -0.77 11.52
C GLU A 871 -16.22 -1.67 10.40
N LEU A 872 -17.01 -1.90 9.35
CA LEU A 872 -16.57 -2.62 8.17
C LEU A 872 -15.44 -1.88 7.46
N GLN A 873 -15.59 -0.57 7.24
CA GLN A 873 -14.55 0.28 6.65
C GLN A 873 -13.24 0.25 7.46
N ASP A 874 -13.33 0.39 8.78
CA ASP A 874 -12.21 0.35 9.71
C ASP A 874 -11.54 -1.03 9.71
N SER A 875 -12.28 -2.11 9.44
CA SER A 875 -11.72 -3.46 9.30
C SER A 875 -11.05 -3.73 7.96
N LEU A 876 -11.48 -3.05 6.88
CA LEU A 876 -10.94 -3.21 5.53
C LEU A 876 -9.71 -2.33 5.28
N SER A 877 -9.63 -1.15 5.91
CA SER A 877 -8.51 -0.22 5.68
C SER A 877 -7.13 -0.80 6.00
N PRO A 878 -6.92 -1.53 7.12
CA PRO A 878 -5.61 -2.13 7.42
C PRO A 878 -5.26 -3.28 6.45
N LEU A 879 -6.26 -3.85 5.77
CA LEU A 879 -6.07 -4.94 4.81
C LEU A 879 -5.73 -4.44 3.40
N GLY A 880 -5.71 -3.12 3.16
CA GLY A 880 -5.53 -2.62 1.79
C GLY A 880 -6.72 -2.89 0.86
N LEU A 881 -7.92 -3.10 1.44
CA LEU A 881 -9.13 -3.55 0.73
C LEU A 881 -10.28 -2.53 0.82
N LEU A 882 -9.97 -1.23 0.94
CA LEU A 882 -10.99 -0.18 0.94
C LEU A 882 -11.54 0.05 -0.48
N LEU A 883 -12.30 -0.93 -0.96
CA LEU A 883 -13.00 -1.00 -2.24
C LEU A 883 -14.52 -0.79 -2.02
N PRO A 884 -15.31 -0.60 -3.09
CA PRO A 884 -16.78 -0.61 -2.97
C PRO A 884 -17.27 -1.89 -2.30
N PHE A 885 -18.10 -1.74 -1.26
CA PHE A 885 -18.62 -2.87 -0.47
C PHE A 885 -20.14 -2.81 -0.32
N VAL A 886 -20.75 -3.98 -0.13
CA VAL A 886 -22.18 -4.09 0.15
C VAL A 886 -22.43 -3.60 1.58
N ARG A 887 -23.25 -2.56 1.72
CA ARG A 887 -23.56 -1.99 3.02
C ARG A 887 -24.26 -3.03 3.92
N PRO A 888 -23.87 -3.17 5.20
CA PRO A 888 -24.38 -4.24 6.08
C PRO A 888 -25.91 -4.32 6.17
N HIS A 889 -26.58 -3.17 6.22
CA HIS A 889 -28.06 -3.09 6.27
C HIS A 889 -28.73 -3.62 4.99
N ILE A 890 -28.11 -3.46 3.82
CA ILE A 890 -28.62 -4.02 2.56
C ILE A 890 -28.48 -5.53 2.56
N GLY A 891 -27.30 -6.04 2.93
CA GLY A 891 -27.03 -7.48 3.00
C GLY A 891 -27.97 -8.22 3.96
N ILE A 892 -28.22 -7.67 5.15
CA ILE A 892 -29.12 -8.31 6.12
C ILE A 892 -30.60 -8.22 5.69
N CYS A 893 -30.99 -7.14 4.99
CA CYS A 893 -32.35 -6.99 4.47
C CYS A 893 -32.63 -8.03 3.38
N LEU A 894 -31.71 -8.24 2.43
CA LEU A 894 -31.82 -9.30 1.41
C LEU A 894 -32.03 -10.69 2.04
N ARG A 895 -31.23 -11.03 3.06
CA ARG A 895 -31.41 -12.29 3.81
C ARG A 895 -32.80 -12.39 4.43
N ALA A 896 -33.29 -11.33 5.07
CA ALA A 896 -34.62 -11.33 5.68
C ALA A 896 -35.72 -11.52 4.63
N LEU A 897 -35.58 -10.92 3.45
CA LEU A 897 -36.53 -11.09 2.35
C LEU A 897 -36.53 -12.54 1.82
N HIS A 898 -35.38 -13.20 1.68
CA HIS A 898 -35.33 -14.62 1.31
C HIS A 898 -36.05 -15.51 2.32
N VAL A 899 -35.88 -15.26 3.62
CA VAL A 899 -36.58 -16.02 4.66
C VAL A 899 -38.09 -15.81 4.57
N VAL A 900 -38.53 -14.57 4.33
CA VAL A 900 -39.96 -14.26 4.13
C VAL A 900 -40.53 -14.98 2.91
N VAL A 901 -39.80 -15.02 1.79
CA VAL A 901 -40.21 -15.79 0.60
C VAL A 901 -40.33 -17.28 0.95
N GLY A 902 -39.36 -17.83 1.68
CA GLY A 902 -39.35 -19.24 2.08
C GLY A 902 -40.49 -19.61 3.04
N GLU A 903 -40.86 -18.70 3.94
CA GLU A 903 -42.02 -18.88 4.83
C GLU A 903 -43.34 -18.93 4.05
N LEU A 904 -43.51 -18.04 3.07
CA LEU A 904 -44.72 -17.97 2.25
C LEU A 904 -44.82 -19.13 1.27
N TRP A 905 -43.69 -19.54 0.68
CA TRP A 905 -43.63 -20.68 -0.24
C TRP A 905 -43.97 -22.01 0.45
N ARG A 906 -43.38 -22.29 1.62
CA ARG A 906 -43.69 -23.52 2.39
C ARG A 906 -45.12 -23.58 2.92
N ALA A 907 -45.77 -22.43 3.07
CA ALA A 907 -47.18 -22.32 3.41
C ALA A 907 -48.11 -22.41 2.18
N SER A 908 -47.56 -22.66 0.99
CA SER A 908 -48.29 -22.72 -0.29
C SER A 908 -49.04 -21.43 -0.64
N LEU A 909 -48.51 -20.27 -0.21
CA LEU A 909 -49.01 -18.95 -0.61
C LEU A 909 -48.31 -18.38 -1.84
N LEU A 910 -47.22 -19.02 -2.29
CA LEU A 910 -46.51 -18.70 -3.52
C LEU A 910 -46.37 -19.99 -4.33
N SER A 911 -46.53 -19.89 -5.65
CA SER A 911 -46.17 -20.94 -6.60
C SER A 911 -44.67 -20.92 -6.90
N ASP A 912 -44.13 -22.02 -7.43
CA ASP A 912 -42.71 -22.13 -7.77
C ASP A 912 -42.27 -21.04 -8.77
N MET A 913 -43.12 -20.72 -9.75
CA MET A 913 -42.88 -19.65 -10.72
C MET A 913 -42.80 -18.26 -10.05
N GLU A 914 -43.70 -17.98 -9.10
CA GLU A 914 -43.71 -16.69 -8.39
C GLU A 914 -42.46 -16.55 -7.50
N VAL A 915 -42.03 -17.64 -6.86
CA VAL A 915 -40.80 -17.67 -6.07
C VAL A 915 -39.59 -17.39 -6.95
N ASP A 916 -39.47 -18.06 -8.09
CA ASP A 916 -38.37 -17.83 -9.02
C ASP A 916 -38.31 -16.38 -9.51
N ILE A 917 -39.46 -15.78 -9.85
CA ILE A 917 -39.53 -14.36 -10.25
C ILE A 917 -39.09 -13.43 -9.11
N LEU A 918 -39.57 -13.69 -7.89
CA LEU A 918 -39.24 -12.89 -6.71
C LEU A 918 -37.75 -12.97 -6.37
N LEU A 919 -37.17 -14.18 -6.40
CA LEU A 919 -35.75 -14.40 -6.11
C LEU A 919 -34.85 -13.83 -7.21
N HIS A 920 -35.25 -13.98 -8.48
CA HIS A 920 -34.60 -13.32 -9.62
C HIS A 920 -34.43 -11.82 -9.38
N GLN A 921 -35.48 -11.14 -8.90
CA GLN A 921 -35.43 -9.71 -8.60
C GLN A 921 -34.66 -9.33 -7.33
N LEU A 922 -34.23 -10.28 -6.50
CA LEU A 922 -33.37 -10.02 -5.33
C LEU A 922 -31.92 -10.34 -5.66
N THR A 923 -31.52 -11.60 -5.49
CA THR A 923 -30.12 -12.05 -5.62
C THR A 923 -29.92 -13.00 -6.80
N GLY A 924 -30.92 -13.08 -7.69
CA GLY A 924 -31.01 -14.03 -8.79
C GLY A 924 -31.80 -15.29 -8.41
N ALA A 925 -32.24 -16.04 -9.42
CA ALA A 925 -32.97 -17.30 -9.22
C ALA A 925 -32.09 -18.37 -8.53
N PRO A 926 -32.68 -19.41 -7.91
CA PRO A 926 -31.91 -20.51 -7.31
C PRO A 926 -30.92 -21.16 -8.28
N VAL A 927 -31.36 -21.33 -9.53
CA VAL A 927 -30.50 -21.73 -10.65
C VAL A 927 -30.01 -20.49 -11.35
N LEU A 928 -28.73 -20.17 -11.22
CA LEU A 928 -28.06 -19.12 -11.98
C LEU A 928 -27.44 -19.69 -13.26
N PRO A 929 -27.08 -18.85 -14.25
CA PRO A 929 -26.18 -19.27 -15.32
C PRO A 929 -24.86 -19.80 -14.71
N PRO A 930 -24.29 -20.86 -15.30
CA PRO A 930 -23.00 -21.41 -14.85
C PRO A 930 -21.90 -20.36 -14.75
N HIS A 931 -21.00 -20.53 -13.80
CA HIS A 931 -19.87 -19.62 -13.62
C HIS A 931 -18.88 -19.71 -14.79
N VAL A 932 -18.85 -18.65 -15.62
CA VAL A 932 -17.96 -18.58 -16.79
C VAL A 932 -16.59 -18.04 -16.37
N PRO A 933 -15.49 -18.72 -16.76
CA PRO A 933 -14.16 -18.21 -16.50
C PRO A 933 -13.92 -16.89 -17.27
N GLN A 934 -13.41 -15.89 -16.56
CA GLN A 934 -12.91 -14.67 -17.18
C GLN A 934 -11.59 -14.94 -17.92
N LEU A 935 -11.47 -14.36 -19.10
CA LEU A 935 -10.30 -14.44 -19.97
C LEU A 935 -9.43 -13.16 -19.83
N PRO A 936 -8.17 -13.18 -20.30
CA PRO A 936 -7.37 -11.97 -20.45
C PRO A 936 -7.96 -11.00 -21.49
N LEU A 937 -7.69 -9.70 -21.34
CA LEU A 937 -8.01 -8.63 -22.30
C LEU A 937 -7.73 -9.06 -23.75
N PRO A 938 -8.71 -9.02 -24.68
CA PRO A 938 -8.51 -9.34 -26.09
C PRO A 938 -7.42 -8.48 -26.76
N ILE A 939 -6.64 -9.08 -27.66
CA ILE A 939 -5.47 -8.47 -28.30
C ILE A 939 -5.80 -7.24 -29.19
N ASP A 940 -7.05 -7.11 -29.60
CA ASP A 940 -7.54 -6.04 -30.45
C ASP A 940 -8.18 -4.88 -29.66
N ILE A 941 -8.14 -4.92 -28.32
CA ILE A 941 -8.54 -3.83 -27.44
C ILE A 941 -7.30 -3.16 -26.86
N ASP A 942 -7.05 -1.91 -27.26
CA ASP A 942 -5.91 -1.14 -26.76
C ASP A 942 -6.26 -0.25 -25.56
N TRP A 943 -5.27 0.08 -24.74
CA TRP A 943 -5.34 1.14 -23.71
C TRP A 943 -5.26 2.56 -24.33
N PRO A 944 -6.17 3.49 -23.97
CA PRO A 944 -6.23 4.84 -24.56
C PRO A 944 -4.93 5.62 -24.42
N ILE A 945 -4.60 6.45 -25.42
CA ILE A 945 -3.35 7.20 -25.47
C ILE A 945 -3.42 8.39 -24.51
N PHE A 946 -2.37 8.59 -23.71
CA PHE A 946 -2.27 9.71 -22.78
C PHE A 946 -1.60 10.93 -23.42
N PRO A 947 -2.00 12.16 -23.04
CA PRO A 947 -1.19 13.36 -23.26
C PRO A 947 0.17 13.21 -22.54
N GLU A 948 1.25 13.66 -23.18
CA GLU A 948 2.63 13.47 -22.69
C GLU A 948 2.98 14.30 -21.42
N ASP A 949 2.24 15.39 -21.13
CA ASP A 949 2.52 16.29 -20.00
C ASP A 949 1.43 16.20 -18.90
N THR A 950 1.87 16.01 -17.65
CA THR A 950 1.00 15.75 -16.47
C THR A 950 0.75 16.98 -15.59
N TRP A 951 0.98 18.19 -16.09
CA TRP A 951 0.81 19.43 -15.33
C TRP A 951 -0.06 20.48 -16.05
N SER A 952 -1.31 20.58 -15.58
CA SER A 952 -2.24 21.73 -15.62
C SER A 952 -3.12 21.97 -16.86
N THR A 953 -2.94 21.24 -17.97
CA THR A 953 -3.76 21.35 -19.20
C THR A 953 -4.60 20.09 -19.53
N ASP A 954 -4.49 19.07 -18.67
CA ASP A 954 -4.52 17.64 -19.01
C ASP A 954 -5.93 17.05 -19.27
N GLY A 955 -6.94 17.51 -18.53
CA GLY A 955 -8.29 16.94 -18.62
C GLY A 955 -8.93 17.19 -19.99
N LYS A 956 -8.75 18.38 -20.57
CA LYS A 956 -9.33 18.75 -21.87
C LYS A 956 -8.67 18.01 -23.03
N ASP A 957 -7.34 17.84 -22.96
CA ASP A 957 -6.58 17.12 -23.97
C ASP A 957 -6.96 15.64 -23.99
N TRP A 958 -7.16 15.03 -22.81
CA TRP A 958 -7.75 13.70 -22.69
C TRP A 958 -9.15 13.60 -23.34
N MET A 959 -10.04 14.57 -23.10
CA MET A 959 -11.37 14.57 -23.72
C MET A 959 -11.31 14.70 -25.25
N GLN A 960 -10.28 15.39 -25.78
CA GLN A 960 -10.14 15.72 -27.19
C GLN A 960 -9.22 14.77 -27.97
N ALA A 961 -8.47 13.90 -27.28
CA ALA A 961 -7.52 13.00 -27.91
C ALA A 961 -8.21 12.05 -28.90
N GLN A 962 -7.83 12.16 -30.18
CA GLN A 962 -8.36 11.32 -31.24
C GLN A 962 -7.54 10.02 -31.36
N ASP A 963 -8.03 8.92 -30.80
CA ASP A 963 -7.42 7.60 -30.98
C ASP A 963 -7.73 7.04 -32.38
N MET A 964 -7.08 7.58 -33.40
CA MET A 964 -7.35 7.28 -34.82
C MET A 964 -7.07 5.82 -35.23
N LYS A 965 -6.45 4.99 -34.37
CA LYS A 965 -6.08 3.59 -34.66
C LYS A 965 -7.10 2.52 -34.23
N ARG A 966 -8.12 2.86 -33.43
CA ARG A 966 -9.05 1.88 -32.82
C ARG A 966 -10.27 1.50 -33.69
N ASN A 967 -10.30 1.92 -34.95
CA ASN A 967 -11.52 1.91 -35.77
C ASN A 967 -11.80 0.58 -36.50
N CYS A 968 -11.00 -0.48 -36.27
CA CYS A 968 -11.15 -1.75 -36.97
C CYS A 968 -11.86 -2.81 -36.11
N ILE A 969 -13.18 -2.66 -35.96
CA ILE A 969 -14.02 -3.68 -35.31
C ILE A 969 -14.03 -4.93 -36.19
N SER A 970 -13.62 -6.07 -35.62
CA SER A 970 -13.68 -7.35 -36.34
C SER A 970 -15.12 -7.63 -36.80
N PRO A 971 -15.33 -8.05 -38.06
CA PRO A 971 -16.67 -8.38 -38.55
C PRO A 971 -17.31 -9.57 -37.81
N ALA A 972 -16.51 -10.35 -37.07
CA ALA A 972 -17.01 -11.42 -36.20
C ALA A 972 -17.64 -10.92 -34.89
N VAL A 973 -17.33 -9.69 -34.46
CA VAL A 973 -17.91 -9.10 -33.25
C VAL A 973 -19.32 -8.62 -33.54
N VAL A 974 -20.29 -9.19 -32.82
CA VAL A 974 -21.71 -8.83 -32.91
C VAL A 974 -21.98 -7.62 -32.03
N GLY A 975 -21.48 -7.66 -30.79
CA GLY A 975 -21.46 -6.53 -29.88
C GLY A 975 -20.45 -6.72 -28.76
N GLU A 976 -20.04 -5.62 -28.14
CA GLU A 976 -18.97 -5.60 -27.14
C GLU A 976 -19.15 -4.39 -26.22
N TRP A 977 -18.82 -4.53 -24.94
CA TRP A 977 -18.60 -3.40 -24.06
C TRP A 977 -17.30 -3.54 -23.30
N ALA A 978 -16.68 -2.42 -22.97
CA ALA A 978 -15.45 -2.35 -22.21
C ALA A 978 -15.45 -1.14 -21.27
N ARG A 979 -14.92 -1.31 -20.06
CA ARG A 979 -14.57 -0.24 -19.13
C ARG A 979 -13.08 -0.26 -18.90
N LEU A 980 -12.42 0.86 -19.18
CA LEU A 980 -10.99 1.05 -18.98
C LEU A 980 -10.81 2.19 -17.99
N LEU A 981 -10.28 1.86 -16.81
CA LEU A 981 -10.14 2.82 -15.72
C LEU A 981 -8.68 2.99 -15.32
N MET A 982 -8.29 4.24 -15.15
CA MET A 982 -6.92 4.63 -14.86
C MET A 982 -6.93 5.68 -13.75
N TYR A 983 -6.05 5.47 -12.78
CA TYR A 983 -5.80 6.42 -11.71
C TYR A 983 -4.36 6.89 -11.81
N LYS A 984 -4.14 8.21 -11.91
CA LYS A 984 -2.81 8.82 -11.97
C LYS A 984 -2.86 10.20 -11.35
N SER A 985 -1.86 10.56 -10.54
CA SER A 985 -1.75 11.89 -9.93
C SER A 985 -3.03 12.33 -9.19
N ASN A 986 -3.61 11.40 -8.42
CA ASN A 986 -4.87 11.57 -7.68
C ASN A 986 -6.10 11.91 -8.53
N SER A 987 -6.04 11.70 -9.85
CA SER A 987 -7.15 11.94 -10.78
C SER A 987 -7.59 10.63 -11.42
N PHE A 988 -8.88 10.52 -11.73
CA PHE A 988 -9.45 9.38 -12.45
C PHE A 988 -9.70 9.72 -13.91
N TYR A 989 -9.36 8.76 -14.76
CA TYR A 989 -9.64 8.74 -16.18
C TYR A 989 -10.38 7.46 -16.48
N THR A 990 -11.59 7.58 -16.99
CA THR A 990 -12.42 6.45 -17.39
C THR A 990 -12.74 6.58 -18.86
N GLU A 991 -12.52 5.50 -19.61
CA GLU A 991 -13.07 5.33 -20.96
C GLU A 991 -14.00 4.13 -20.96
N GLU A 992 -15.25 4.35 -21.35
CA GLU A 992 -16.24 3.31 -21.57
C GLU A 992 -16.51 3.19 -23.07
N MET A 993 -16.64 1.97 -23.55
CA MET A 993 -16.87 1.66 -24.95
C MET A 993 -18.07 0.74 -25.08
N PHE A 994 -18.90 1.01 -26.09
CA PHE A 994 -19.96 0.11 -26.52
C PHE A 994 -19.94 -0.07 -28.04
N VAL A 995 -19.94 -1.32 -28.49
CA VAL A 995 -20.06 -1.72 -29.89
C VAL A 995 -21.41 -2.41 -30.05
N THR A 996 -22.24 -1.84 -30.92
CA THR A 996 -23.56 -2.38 -31.28
C THR A 996 -23.75 -2.34 -32.79
N ARG A 997 -24.84 -2.95 -33.28
CA ARG A 997 -25.19 -2.98 -34.72
C ARG A 997 -26.64 -2.57 -34.88
N GLY A 998 -26.93 -1.60 -35.75
CA GLY A 998 -28.31 -1.28 -36.12
C GLY A 998 -29.20 -0.67 -35.02
N ILE A 999 -28.66 -0.32 -33.85
CA ILE A 999 -29.34 0.52 -32.86
C ILE A 999 -28.91 1.96 -33.06
N ASP A 1000 -29.88 2.88 -33.10
CA ASP A 1000 -29.60 4.31 -33.05
C ASP A 1000 -29.59 4.78 -31.58
N ASP A 1001 -28.39 4.93 -31.04
CA ASP A 1001 -28.13 5.22 -29.62
C ASP A 1001 -28.35 6.71 -29.22
N GLY A 1002 -29.08 7.50 -30.04
CA GLY A 1002 -29.47 8.89 -29.72
C GLY A 1002 -28.43 9.73 -28.95
N ALA A 1003 -28.89 10.42 -27.89
CA ALA A 1003 -28.09 11.22 -26.96
C ALA A 1003 -27.95 10.50 -25.60
N ILE A 1004 -27.41 9.28 -25.61
CA ILE A 1004 -27.15 8.48 -24.40
C ILE A 1004 -25.94 9.04 -23.63
N GLU A 1005 -26.05 9.12 -22.30
CA GLU A 1005 -25.05 9.78 -21.44
C GLU A 1005 -23.89 8.88 -21.00
N ASP A 1006 -24.10 7.57 -20.88
CA ASP A 1006 -23.11 6.59 -20.42
C ASP A 1006 -23.36 5.15 -20.92
N LEU A 1007 -22.44 4.23 -20.57
CA LEU A 1007 -22.50 2.83 -21.00
C LEU A 1007 -23.70 2.06 -20.39
N ASP A 1008 -24.05 2.31 -19.13
CA ASP A 1008 -25.14 1.59 -18.46
C ASP A 1008 -26.49 1.92 -19.10
N GLU A 1009 -26.71 3.20 -19.43
CA GLU A 1009 -27.89 3.62 -20.19
C GLU A 1009 -27.90 2.99 -21.60
N ALA A 1010 -26.74 2.90 -22.27
CA ALA A 1010 -26.62 2.25 -23.58
C ALA A 1010 -27.03 0.78 -23.55
N ILE A 1011 -26.50 0.01 -22.59
CA ILE A 1011 -26.86 -1.40 -22.37
C ILE A 1011 -28.35 -1.53 -22.00
N GLY A 1012 -28.90 -0.56 -21.28
CA GLY A 1012 -30.32 -0.50 -20.93
C GLY A 1012 -31.26 -0.29 -22.13
N THR A 1013 -30.78 0.18 -23.28
CA THR A 1013 -31.60 0.34 -24.49
C THR A 1013 -31.79 -0.96 -25.28
N LEU A 1014 -30.92 -1.95 -25.05
CA LEU A 1014 -30.99 -3.25 -25.71
C LEU A 1014 -32.34 -3.95 -25.45
N PRO A 1015 -32.77 -4.85 -26.35
CA PRO A 1015 -33.80 -5.81 -26.01
C PRO A 1015 -33.42 -6.54 -24.71
N ILE A 1016 -34.39 -6.83 -23.86
CA ILE A 1016 -34.16 -7.45 -22.54
C ILE A 1016 -34.61 -8.91 -22.59
N ALA A 1017 -33.78 -9.80 -22.06
CA ALA A 1017 -34.13 -11.16 -21.69
C ALA A 1017 -33.92 -11.33 -20.19
N HIS A 1018 -34.67 -12.24 -19.57
CA HIS A 1018 -34.56 -12.54 -18.15
C HIS A 1018 -34.09 -13.97 -17.95
N TRP A 1019 -33.20 -14.18 -17.00
CA TRP A 1019 -32.87 -15.52 -16.52
C TRP A 1019 -33.80 -15.90 -15.37
N ALA A 1020 -34.70 -16.84 -15.62
CA ALA A 1020 -35.67 -17.32 -14.62
C ALA A 1020 -35.96 -18.81 -14.82
N ALA A 1021 -36.27 -19.53 -13.74
CA ALA A 1021 -36.58 -20.96 -13.76
C ALA A 1021 -35.49 -21.82 -14.47
N GLY A 1022 -34.22 -21.48 -14.27
CA GLY A 1022 -33.09 -22.20 -14.85
C GLY A 1022 -32.94 -22.08 -16.37
N GLY A 1023 -33.61 -21.10 -16.98
CA GLY A 1023 -33.53 -20.84 -18.40
C GLY A 1023 -33.71 -19.38 -18.76
N MET A 1024 -33.64 -19.11 -20.06
CA MET A 1024 -33.77 -17.77 -20.62
C MET A 1024 -35.21 -17.52 -21.07
N MET A 1025 -35.78 -16.43 -20.58
CA MET A 1025 -37.13 -15.95 -20.91
C MET A 1025 -37.00 -14.69 -21.78
N THR A 1026 -37.56 -14.73 -22.99
CA THR A 1026 -37.54 -13.59 -23.92
C THR A 1026 -38.91 -12.92 -23.98
N ASP A 1027 -38.95 -11.60 -23.91
CA ASP A 1027 -40.18 -10.85 -24.21
C ASP A 1027 -40.48 -10.93 -25.71
N LEU A 1028 -41.57 -11.60 -26.08
CA LEU A 1028 -41.97 -11.88 -27.46
C LEU A 1028 -42.54 -10.66 -28.20
N GLU A 1029 -42.64 -9.48 -27.55
CA GLU A 1029 -43.46 -8.36 -28.04
C GLU A 1029 -42.71 -7.25 -28.80
N ARG A 1030 -41.37 -7.30 -28.91
CA ARG A 1030 -40.60 -6.31 -29.69
C ARG A 1030 -40.32 -6.80 -31.11
N GLU A 1031 -41.26 -6.58 -32.03
CA GLU A 1031 -40.99 -6.57 -33.47
C GLU A 1031 -40.21 -5.29 -33.84
N GLY A 1032 -38.92 -5.42 -34.14
CA GLY A 1032 -38.04 -4.33 -34.56
C GLY A 1032 -36.69 -4.84 -35.10
N GLU A 1033 -35.95 -3.98 -35.81
CA GLU A 1033 -34.60 -4.29 -36.32
C GLU A 1033 -33.69 -4.73 -35.16
N SER A 1034 -33.23 -5.99 -35.19
CA SER A 1034 -32.46 -6.60 -34.11
C SER A 1034 -30.98 -6.24 -34.20
N ALA A 1035 -30.40 -5.86 -33.07
CA ALA A 1035 -28.98 -5.53 -32.96
C ALA A 1035 -28.03 -6.73 -33.03
N GLY A 1036 -28.58 -7.94 -33.13
CA GLY A 1036 -27.85 -9.19 -33.00
C GLY A 1036 -27.46 -9.53 -31.56
N ILE A 1037 -27.65 -8.62 -30.61
CA ILE A 1037 -27.44 -8.83 -29.15
C ILE A 1037 -28.68 -8.49 -28.33
N VAL A 1038 -28.74 -9.02 -27.10
CA VAL A 1038 -29.77 -8.77 -26.08
C VAL A 1038 -29.08 -8.59 -24.72
N ASN A 1039 -29.65 -7.77 -23.83
CA ASN A 1039 -29.26 -7.66 -22.43
C ASN A 1039 -29.98 -8.76 -21.62
N LEU A 1040 -29.24 -9.79 -21.21
CA LEU A 1040 -29.70 -10.82 -20.29
C LEU A 1040 -29.57 -10.33 -18.84
N ARG A 1041 -30.70 -10.03 -18.21
CA ARG A 1041 -30.79 -9.75 -16.78
C ARG A 1041 -30.79 -11.06 -16.00
N ILE A 1042 -29.82 -11.22 -15.10
CA ILE A 1042 -29.65 -12.39 -14.22
C ILE A 1042 -30.20 -12.10 -12.81
N SER A 1043 -29.96 -10.89 -12.32
CA SER A 1043 -30.51 -10.39 -11.06
C SER A 1043 -30.71 -8.87 -11.11
N LEU A 1044 -31.40 -8.29 -10.12
CA LEU A 1044 -31.43 -6.82 -9.96
C LEU A 1044 -30.41 -6.32 -8.92
N VAL A 1045 -29.84 -7.21 -8.11
CA VAL A 1045 -28.83 -6.89 -7.10
C VAL A 1045 -27.67 -7.88 -7.19
N GLY A 1046 -26.44 -7.38 -7.03
CA GLY A 1046 -25.21 -8.17 -6.99
C GLY A 1046 -24.33 -8.00 -8.23
N ASN A 1047 -23.17 -8.67 -8.21
CA ASN A 1047 -22.22 -8.68 -9.33
C ASN A 1047 -22.79 -9.47 -10.53
N CYS A 1048 -22.46 -9.03 -11.75
CA CYS A 1048 -22.91 -9.67 -13.00
C CYS A 1048 -24.45 -9.77 -13.12
N SER A 1049 -25.17 -8.74 -12.65
CA SER A 1049 -26.63 -8.64 -12.76
C SER A 1049 -27.13 -8.60 -14.20
N GLU A 1050 -26.29 -8.16 -15.13
CA GLU A 1050 -26.60 -8.00 -16.56
C GLU A 1050 -25.45 -8.54 -17.43
N VAL A 1051 -25.78 -9.20 -18.53
CA VAL A 1051 -24.83 -9.79 -19.49
C VAL A 1051 -25.31 -9.57 -20.91
N ILE A 1052 -24.42 -9.17 -21.83
CA ILE A 1052 -24.78 -9.14 -23.26
C ILE A 1052 -24.60 -10.52 -23.90
N ILE A 1053 -25.62 -11.00 -24.61
CA ILE A 1053 -25.57 -12.29 -25.31
C ILE A 1053 -26.06 -12.15 -26.75
N PHE A 1054 -25.76 -13.14 -27.59
CA PHE A 1054 -26.31 -13.20 -28.94
C PHE A 1054 -27.83 -13.33 -28.90
N HIS A 1055 -28.52 -12.61 -29.79
CA HIS A 1055 -29.98 -12.50 -29.76
C HIS A 1055 -30.67 -13.87 -29.96
N PRO A 1056 -31.40 -14.40 -28.96
CA PRO A 1056 -31.93 -15.77 -29.00
C PRO A 1056 -32.92 -16.02 -30.14
N LEU A 1057 -33.80 -15.05 -30.44
CA LEU A 1057 -34.73 -15.18 -31.57
C LEU A 1057 -34.00 -15.13 -32.92
N LEU A 1058 -32.86 -14.44 -33.00
CA LEU A 1058 -32.05 -14.43 -34.22
C LEU A 1058 -31.35 -15.79 -34.37
N ALA A 1059 -30.78 -16.33 -33.29
CA ALA A 1059 -30.21 -17.67 -33.27
C ALA A 1059 -31.24 -18.72 -33.74
N GLN A 1060 -32.47 -18.65 -33.22
CA GLN A 1060 -33.54 -19.55 -33.63
C GLN A 1060 -33.88 -19.43 -35.13
N ASN A 1061 -33.93 -18.20 -35.67
CA ASN A 1061 -34.13 -17.95 -37.11
C ASN A 1061 -32.97 -18.48 -37.97
N LEU A 1062 -31.75 -18.48 -37.44
CA LEU A 1062 -30.57 -19.08 -38.06
C LEU A 1062 -30.55 -20.61 -37.94
N GLY A 1063 -31.48 -21.21 -37.20
CA GLY A 1063 -31.50 -22.64 -36.91
C GLY A 1063 -30.44 -23.07 -35.89
N TRP A 1064 -29.93 -22.12 -35.10
CA TRP A 1064 -29.06 -22.34 -33.96
C TRP A 1064 -29.90 -22.57 -32.69
N GLN A 1065 -29.26 -23.17 -31.69
CA GLN A 1065 -29.81 -23.45 -30.37
C GLN A 1065 -28.79 -23.05 -29.31
N ILE A 1066 -29.27 -22.70 -28.12
CA ILE A 1066 -28.42 -22.45 -26.97
C ILE A 1066 -27.80 -23.79 -26.54
N SER A 1067 -26.53 -23.79 -26.16
CA SER A 1067 -25.86 -24.97 -25.63
C SER A 1067 -26.54 -25.42 -24.33
N ALA A 1068 -26.70 -26.73 -24.14
CA ALA A 1068 -27.29 -27.28 -22.92
C ALA A 1068 -26.44 -26.99 -21.67
N ASP A 1069 -25.13 -26.89 -21.85
CA ASP A 1069 -24.16 -26.74 -20.76
C ASP A 1069 -23.75 -25.28 -20.52
N ASP A 1070 -24.02 -24.37 -21.46
CA ASP A 1070 -23.57 -22.98 -21.41
C ASP A 1070 -24.58 -22.03 -22.08
N PRO A 1071 -25.32 -21.21 -21.30
CA PRO A 1071 -26.32 -20.29 -21.83
C PRO A 1071 -25.73 -19.10 -22.60
N PHE A 1072 -24.41 -18.93 -22.55
CA PHE A 1072 -23.67 -17.90 -23.26
C PHE A 1072 -23.14 -18.38 -24.63
N THR A 1073 -23.41 -19.63 -24.98
CA THR A 1073 -22.93 -20.28 -26.19
C THR A 1073 -24.07 -20.77 -27.06
N PHE A 1074 -23.96 -20.52 -28.37
CA PHE A 1074 -24.93 -20.94 -29.39
C PHE A 1074 -24.28 -21.90 -30.37
N VAL A 1075 -24.95 -23.01 -30.62
CA VAL A 1075 -24.52 -24.08 -31.53
C VAL A 1075 -25.55 -24.31 -32.63
N ASP A 1076 -25.15 -24.90 -33.75
CA ASP A 1076 -26.12 -25.38 -34.74
C ASP A 1076 -26.77 -26.71 -34.35
N ARG A 1077 -27.52 -27.29 -35.29
CA ARG A 1077 -28.19 -28.59 -35.12
C ARG A 1077 -27.20 -29.76 -34.99
N ASP A 1078 -25.99 -29.61 -35.51
CA ASP A 1078 -24.94 -30.63 -35.47
C ASP A 1078 -24.03 -30.45 -34.24
N GLY A 1079 -24.26 -29.43 -33.42
CA GLY A 1079 -23.46 -29.11 -32.24
C GLY A 1079 -22.22 -28.26 -32.54
N THR A 1080 -22.09 -27.71 -33.74
CA THR A 1080 -20.98 -26.82 -34.11
C THR A 1080 -21.16 -25.46 -33.45
N LEU A 1081 -20.12 -24.94 -32.78
CA LEU A 1081 -20.12 -23.61 -32.17
C LEU A 1081 -20.33 -22.51 -33.22
N MET A 1082 -21.35 -21.67 -33.01
CA MET A 1082 -21.74 -20.58 -33.91
C MET A 1082 -21.48 -19.20 -33.33
N ALA A 1083 -21.82 -18.99 -32.06
CA ALA A 1083 -21.58 -17.73 -31.34
C ALA A 1083 -21.30 -17.99 -29.87
N THR A 1084 -20.54 -17.10 -29.22
CA THR A 1084 -20.25 -17.18 -27.78
C THR A 1084 -20.07 -15.79 -27.17
N THR A 1085 -20.51 -15.62 -25.92
CA THR A 1085 -20.16 -14.45 -25.10
C THR A 1085 -18.90 -14.76 -24.30
N ARG A 1086 -17.88 -13.92 -24.45
CA ARG A 1086 -16.64 -13.96 -23.67
C ARG A 1086 -16.60 -12.83 -22.67
N PHE A 1087 -16.20 -13.15 -21.44
CA PHE A 1087 -15.92 -12.20 -20.37
C PHE A 1087 -14.41 -12.05 -20.25
N TRP A 1088 -13.93 -10.83 -20.10
CA TRP A 1088 -12.50 -10.60 -19.96
C TRP A 1088 -12.18 -9.52 -18.93
N ARG A 1089 -10.96 -9.57 -18.41
CA ARG A 1089 -10.42 -8.64 -17.43
C ARG A 1089 -8.94 -8.34 -17.67
N ASP A 1090 -8.52 -7.15 -17.26
CA ASP A 1090 -7.13 -6.67 -17.21
C ASP A 1090 -6.83 -6.12 -15.81
N GLY A 1091 -6.54 -6.99 -14.85
CA GLY A 1091 -6.31 -6.62 -13.45
C GLY A 1091 -7.58 -6.26 -12.67
N TRP A 1092 -7.44 -6.01 -11.37
CA TRP A 1092 -8.56 -5.72 -10.46
C TRP A 1092 -8.54 -4.28 -9.95
N GLN A 1093 -9.68 -3.82 -9.43
CA GLN A 1093 -9.76 -2.53 -8.76
C GLN A 1093 -8.78 -2.47 -7.58
N GLN A 1094 -8.15 -1.30 -7.38
CA GLN A 1094 -7.14 -1.07 -6.35
C GLN A 1094 -7.61 -0.02 -5.34
N GLU A 1095 -7.16 -0.12 -4.09
CA GLU A 1095 -7.40 0.91 -3.08
C GLU A 1095 -6.65 2.20 -3.43
N MET A 1096 -7.37 3.33 -3.36
CA MET A 1096 -6.82 4.63 -3.72
C MET A 1096 -5.89 5.24 -2.67
N LYS A 1097 -6.14 4.99 -1.38
CA LYS A 1097 -5.47 5.66 -0.27
C LYS A 1097 -3.94 5.48 -0.28
N HIS A 1098 -3.50 4.32 -0.76
CA HIS A 1098 -2.09 3.91 -0.78
C HIS A 1098 -1.52 3.82 -2.20
N ALA A 1099 -2.38 3.79 -3.23
CA ALA A 1099 -1.92 3.72 -4.61
C ALA A 1099 -1.57 5.11 -5.16
N ARG A 1100 -0.48 5.19 -5.93
CA ARG A 1100 -0.07 6.41 -6.64
C ARG A 1100 -0.54 6.45 -8.09
N VAL A 1101 -0.56 5.27 -8.70
CA VAL A 1101 -0.98 5.04 -10.07
C VAL A 1101 -1.42 3.59 -10.20
N PHE A 1102 -2.49 3.33 -10.94
CA PHE A 1102 -2.92 1.99 -11.33
C PHE A 1102 -3.84 2.09 -12.52
N ARG A 1103 -4.04 0.97 -13.21
CA ARG A 1103 -5.10 0.82 -14.21
C ARG A 1103 -5.71 -0.57 -14.13
N TRP A 1104 -6.98 -0.67 -14.47
CA TRP A 1104 -7.67 -1.94 -14.62
C TRP A 1104 -8.78 -1.83 -15.65
N ALA A 1105 -9.10 -2.93 -16.32
CA ALA A 1105 -10.17 -2.97 -17.30
C ALA A 1105 -10.99 -4.24 -17.20
N GLU A 1106 -12.23 -4.17 -17.65
CA GLU A 1106 -13.12 -5.33 -17.79
C GLU A 1106 -14.03 -5.14 -19.00
N GLY A 1107 -14.57 -6.24 -19.51
CA GLY A 1107 -15.55 -6.18 -20.58
C GLY A 1107 -16.15 -7.51 -20.96
N GLN A 1108 -17.08 -7.44 -21.90
CA GLN A 1108 -17.76 -8.59 -22.50
C GLN A 1108 -17.79 -8.43 -24.01
N ARG A 1109 -17.68 -9.54 -24.73
CA ARG A 1109 -17.72 -9.59 -26.19
C ARG A 1109 -18.58 -10.75 -26.67
N VAL A 1110 -19.58 -10.45 -27.50
CA VAL A 1110 -20.35 -11.44 -28.25
C VAL A 1110 -19.71 -11.61 -29.63
N GLU A 1111 -19.21 -12.80 -29.92
CA GLU A 1111 -18.48 -13.09 -31.16
C GLU A 1111 -19.05 -14.30 -31.90
N LEU A 1112 -19.00 -14.23 -33.23
CA LEU A 1112 -19.30 -15.34 -34.13
C LEU A 1112 -18.03 -16.15 -34.42
N THR A 1113 -18.19 -17.46 -34.52
CA THR A 1113 -17.15 -18.31 -35.13
C THR A 1113 -17.14 -18.11 -36.64
N GLU A 1114 -16.12 -18.63 -37.34
CA GLU A 1114 -16.10 -18.61 -38.82
C GLU A 1114 -17.32 -19.32 -39.43
N ALA A 1115 -17.82 -20.38 -38.77
CA ALA A 1115 -19.04 -21.08 -39.19
C ALA A 1115 -20.28 -20.19 -39.00
N GLY A 1116 -20.41 -19.57 -37.82
CA GLY A 1116 -21.52 -18.67 -37.51
C GLY A 1116 -21.54 -17.46 -38.43
N LYS A 1117 -20.39 -16.82 -38.64
CA LYS A 1117 -20.20 -15.70 -39.56
C LYS A 1117 -20.60 -16.06 -40.99
N SER A 1118 -20.11 -17.19 -41.51
CA SER A 1118 -20.45 -17.66 -42.86
C SER A 1118 -21.96 -17.92 -43.04
N GLN A 1119 -22.67 -18.28 -41.98
CA GLN A 1119 -24.11 -18.51 -42.02
C GLN A 1119 -24.92 -17.21 -41.92
N VAL A 1120 -24.48 -16.29 -41.07
CA VAL A 1120 -25.07 -14.95 -40.95
C VAL A 1120 -24.91 -14.18 -42.27
N GLU A 1121 -23.75 -14.25 -42.92
CA GLU A 1121 -23.49 -13.62 -44.22
C GLU A 1121 -24.40 -14.17 -45.33
N ARG A 1122 -24.72 -15.48 -45.29
CA ARG A 1122 -25.65 -16.11 -46.25
C ARG A 1122 -27.07 -15.57 -46.18
N LEU A 1123 -27.46 -14.96 -45.06
CA LEU A 1123 -28.82 -14.46 -44.80
C LEU A 1123 -28.93 -12.93 -44.87
N GLY A 1124 -27.93 -12.27 -45.46
CA GLY A 1124 -27.92 -10.81 -45.65
C GLY A 1124 -26.94 -10.06 -44.74
N GLY A 1125 -26.24 -10.76 -43.85
CA GLY A 1125 -25.27 -10.17 -42.92
C GLY A 1125 -25.92 -9.38 -41.78
N LEU A 1126 -25.10 -8.95 -40.81
CA LEU A 1126 -25.54 -8.03 -39.77
C LEU A 1126 -25.36 -6.57 -40.22
N PRO A 1127 -26.11 -5.61 -39.64
CA PRO A 1127 -25.84 -4.18 -39.84
C PRO A 1127 -24.38 -3.84 -39.52
N LYS A 1128 -23.88 -2.74 -40.09
CA LYS A 1128 -22.52 -2.28 -39.78
C LYS A 1128 -22.37 -1.99 -38.28
N PRO A 1129 -21.22 -2.31 -37.67
CA PRO A 1129 -20.99 -2.00 -36.28
C PRO A 1129 -20.82 -0.49 -36.09
N THR A 1130 -21.46 0.02 -35.05
CA THR A 1130 -21.30 1.38 -34.54
C THR A 1130 -20.62 1.29 -33.18
N MET A 1131 -19.62 2.14 -32.96
CA MET A 1131 -18.94 2.27 -31.67
C MET A 1131 -19.31 3.60 -31.04
N ALA A 1132 -19.81 3.54 -29.81
CA ALA A 1132 -19.96 4.67 -28.91
C ALA A 1132 -18.85 4.63 -27.85
N ARG A 1133 -18.34 5.80 -27.48
CA ARG A 1133 -17.32 5.96 -26.44
C ARG A 1133 -17.64 7.13 -25.54
N TRP A 1134 -17.52 6.91 -24.24
CA TRP A 1134 -17.66 7.93 -23.22
C TRP A 1134 -16.34 8.06 -22.48
N ARG A 1135 -15.86 9.29 -22.34
CA ARG A 1135 -14.74 9.61 -21.45
C ARG A 1135 -15.23 10.40 -20.28
N ASN A 1136 -14.71 10.05 -19.11
CA ASN A 1136 -14.89 10.79 -17.88
C ASN A 1136 -13.52 11.13 -17.29
N PHE A 1137 -13.36 12.37 -16.84
CA PHE A 1137 -12.19 12.82 -16.10
C PHE A 1137 -12.62 13.47 -14.79
N LYS A 1138 -12.15 12.91 -13.68
CA LYS A 1138 -12.36 13.44 -12.33
C LYS A 1138 -11.02 13.94 -11.76
N PRO A 1139 -10.82 15.26 -11.62
CA PRO A 1139 -9.56 15.83 -11.16
C PRO A 1139 -9.29 15.58 -9.66
N SER A 1140 -8.02 15.70 -9.28
CA SER A 1140 -7.55 15.62 -7.89
C SER A 1140 -7.93 16.82 -7.02
N SER A 1141 -8.15 17.98 -7.64
CA SER A 1141 -8.62 19.21 -6.98
C SER A 1141 -10.14 19.34 -7.09
N SER A 1142 -10.75 20.27 -6.35
CA SER A 1142 -12.20 20.54 -6.38
C SER A 1142 -12.71 21.16 -7.70
N GLY A 1143 -12.04 20.86 -8.82
CA GLY A 1143 -12.48 21.23 -10.17
C GLY A 1143 -13.66 20.38 -10.63
N PRO A 1144 -14.40 20.85 -11.66
CA PRO A 1144 -15.54 20.11 -12.20
C PRO A 1144 -15.09 18.82 -12.90
N GLU A 1145 -15.91 17.78 -12.77
CA GLU A 1145 -15.81 16.57 -13.57
C GLU A 1145 -16.05 16.91 -15.06
N LEU A 1146 -15.25 16.34 -15.96
CA LEU A 1146 -15.37 16.55 -17.40
C LEU A 1146 -15.87 15.27 -18.07
N ARG A 1147 -16.84 15.39 -18.97
CA ARG A 1147 -17.38 14.27 -19.75
C ARG A 1147 -17.38 14.57 -21.26
N SER A 1148 -17.17 13.55 -22.09
CA SER A 1148 -17.28 13.64 -23.55
C SER A 1148 -17.82 12.34 -24.12
N HIS A 1149 -18.59 12.46 -25.20
CA HIS A 1149 -19.16 11.34 -25.93
C HIS A 1149 -18.75 11.42 -27.41
N TRP A 1150 -18.41 10.27 -27.99
CA TRP A 1150 -18.04 10.14 -29.40
C TRP A 1150 -18.74 8.91 -30.01
N ARG A 1151 -19.21 9.04 -31.26
CA ARG A 1151 -19.76 7.94 -32.05
C ARG A 1151 -19.12 7.83 -33.43
N SER A 1152 -18.93 6.59 -33.90
CA SER A 1152 -18.29 6.30 -35.19
C SER A 1152 -19.14 6.67 -36.42
N ASP A 1153 -20.46 6.75 -36.27
CA ASP A 1153 -21.42 6.98 -37.36
C ASP A 1153 -21.83 8.46 -37.56
N VAL A 1154 -21.60 9.32 -36.57
CA VAL A 1154 -22.11 10.71 -36.58
C VAL A 1154 -21.13 11.72 -37.20
N GLY A 1155 -19.82 11.51 -37.17
CA GLY A 1155 -18.84 12.46 -37.70
C GLY A 1155 -18.82 13.82 -36.97
N GLU A 1156 -17.79 14.05 -36.16
CA GLU A 1156 -17.47 15.31 -35.44
C GLU A 1156 -18.63 16.05 -34.74
N SER A 1157 -18.93 15.67 -33.49
CA SER A 1157 -19.51 16.60 -32.51
C SER A 1157 -18.94 16.38 -31.10
N SER A 1158 -17.70 16.83 -30.85
CA SER A 1158 -17.17 16.87 -29.48
C SER A 1158 -17.61 18.16 -28.78
N THR A 1159 -18.71 18.14 -28.02
CA THR A 1159 -19.04 19.23 -27.10
C THR A 1159 -18.62 18.85 -25.68
N ALA A 1160 -17.50 19.40 -25.20
CA ALA A 1160 -17.11 19.31 -23.80
C ALA A 1160 -17.99 20.27 -22.98
N SER A 1161 -18.86 19.74 -22.13
CA SER A 1161 -19.75 20.53 -21.27
C SER A 1161 -19.31 20.43 -19.80
N PRO A 1162 -18.96 21.54 -19.13
CA PRO A 1162 -18.75 21.56 -17.67
C PRO A 1162 -20.11 21.65 -16.95
N PHE A 1163 -20.39 20.76 -16.00
CA PHE A 1163 -21.60 20.82 -15.16
C PHE A 1163 -21.29 21.34 -13.75
N GLY A 1164 -22.08 22.34 -13.30
CA GLY A 1164 -22.54 22.53 -11.92
C GLY A 1164 -21.62 23.14 -10.86
N SER A 1165 -21.81 24.43 -10.56
CA SER A 1165 -21.46 25.06 -9.27
C SER A 1165 -22.39 24.55 -8.14
N PRO A 1166 -21.93 24.46 -6.87
CA PRO A 1166 -22.78 23.99 -5.78
C PRO A 1166 -23.86 25.03 -5.42
N SER A 1167 -25.10 24.55 -5.25
CA SER A 1167 -26.19 25.28 -4.58
C SER A 1167 -26.38 24.77 -3.16
#